data_AF-A0ABD5D0H5-F1
#
_entry.id   AF-A0ABD5D0H5-F1
#
_cell.length_a   1.000
_cell.length_b   1.000
_cell.length_c   1.000
_cell.angle_alpha   90.00
_cell.angle_beta   90.00
_cell.angle_gamma   90.00
#
_symmetry.space_group_name_H-M   'P 1'
#
loop_
_entity.id
_entity.type
_entity.pdbx_description
1 polymer ?
#
loop_
_entity_poly.entity_id
_entity_poly.type
_entity_poly.pdbx_seq_one_letter_code
_entity_poly.pdbx_strand_id
1 'polypeptide(L)'
;MKKKTFIMICLTVIFGMVLGPLQSVAAAEATWPSGIYPPPATGSFTSLNGVFDRVSTDSSMIMNGADEVGIELNPDATNQAGSMWSKNPIVDLTKSFKLEMPMFFGNNTISGADGMTFALAGTRPSAKGNSGPSLGAWGGQGGIGLKPENIAAQGLQNSFVVAIDTHKDDMDQNADYPGLNPNQQYIGSGYPGQASMYAIGLPLYKTQLKFTPTTQEPLQKFSDNIKDNVSNNLWHNLTVSWTTSPTGGTLNYQLTYRSGSGSKTTPSRSITWTKDQIKQIFGTDKVYLGFTSGTNSGLVLKYKEPHVLGIKSLADFNTVKGTVTLKRGNDNVTETTRLNIGDKLTYDYALDINNLDGRPWPATKIVLPKGEHLEYLKEDGTAAKAGDTLKIQVMIGSTTQTVDAVVQSDNLSAVISSDKLMLPKNTDSIVKFSLPAQVASHDLVADQAVADGAGTLTGGTPVKDYKLINTVDQTNNVKYVIAANPGELTLEKVPGFYFEKLGVSGLEDPTVADVINGIPGQNPFPATSAGIDPTQWLNTLGRKTPAGYDGFISVKDSRPTKPGWTLSMKLSPFTRTEGGYVLGDNGNTDGGKAQIVLIDTNPQAQLKVASIKDNGNDTVVKSMPAGNSDWDLKDDSSTAPITQALMSIEKTPSVHAGKYSSTATWTLANAPQ
;
A
#
# COMPACT_ATOMS: atom_id res chain seq x y z
N MET A 1 15.50 56.68 41.20
CA MET A 1 15.05 56.50 39.80
C MET A 1 14.73 55.03 39.58
N LYS A 2 13.52 54.74 39.09
CA LYS A 2 12.84 53.45 39.16
C LYS A 2 13.42 52.43 38.17
N LYS A 3 13.58 51.18 38.65
CA LYS A 3 13.80 49.98 37.87
C LYS A 3 12.49 49.50 37.19
N LYS A 4 12.69 48.79 36.08
CA LYS A 4 11.83 47.79 35.39
C LYS A 4 11.07 48.25 34.14
N THR A 5 11.24 47.39 33.12
CA THR A 5 10.33 46.99 32.04
C THR A 5 10.66 47.55 30.65
N PHE A 6 10.79 46.61 29.69
CA PHE A 6 10.82 46.69 28.21
C PHE A 6 12.16 46.35 27.54
N ILE A 7 12.24 45.47 26.54
CA ILE A 7 11.31 44.46 26.03
C ILE A 7 12.16 43.39 25.30
N MET A 8 11.75 42.15 25.51
CA MET A 8 12.12 40.93 24.81
C MET A 8 11.40 40.92 23.47
N ILE A 9 12.09 41.09 22.33
CA ILE A 9 11.69 40.69 20.94
C ILE A 9 12.93 40.92 20.06
N CYS A 10 13.66 39.87 19.71
CA CYS A 10 14.52 39.78 18.51
C CYS A 10 15.02 38.35 18.22
N LEU A 11 14.39 37.32 18.82
CA LEU A 11 14.73 35.91 18.56
C LEU A 11 13.46 35.08 18.33
N THR A 12 12.57 35.58 17.46
CA THR A 12 11.34 34.88 17.07
C THR A 12 10.82 35.32 15.69
N VAL A 13 11.71 35.57 14.71
CA VAL A 13 11.29 36.03 13.36
C VAL A 13 11.96 35.25 12.20
N ILE A 14 12.64 34.13 12.44
CA ILE A 14 13.18 33.25 11.36
C ILE A 14 12.69 31.79 11.50
N PHE A 15 11.48 31.59 12.03
CA PHE A 15 10.76 30.31 11.99
C PHE A 15 9.27 30.50 11.66
N GLY A 16 8.96 31.53 10.86
CA GLY A 16 7.59 31.95 10.54
C GLY A 16 7.34 32.08 9.04
N MET A 17 7.92 31.22 8.21
CA MET A 17 7.49 31.06 6.81
C MET A 17 7.57 29.58 6.44
N VAL A 18 6.47 29.09 5.86
CA VAL A 18 6.25 27.73 5.35
C VAL A 18 5.89 26.66 6.38
N LEU A 19 4.83 26.89 7.16
CA LEU A 19 3.90 25.84 7.60
C LEU A 19 2.56 26.53 7.85
N GLY A 20 1.91 26.99 6.78
CA GLY A 20 0.47 27.21 6.86
C GLY A 20 -0.17 25.85 7.13
N PRO A 21 -1.18 25.74 8.01
CA PRO A 21 -2.02 24.57 7.98
C PRO A 21 -2.52 24.45 6.55
N LEU A 22 -2.15 23.38 5.85
CA LEU A 22 -2.92 22.87 4.73
C LEU A 22 -4.29 22.54 5.32
N GLN A 23 -5.12 23.56 5.51
CA GLN A 23 -6.55 23.36 5.63
C GLN A 23 -6.92 22.65 4.34
N SER A 24 -7.20 21.36 4.45
CA SER A 24 -7.93 20.64 3.43
C SER A 24 -9.22 21.43 3.23
N VAL A 25 -9.24 22.30 2.22
CA VAL A 25 -10.47 22.92 1.77
C VAL A 25 -11.28 21.74 1.27
N ALA A 26 -12.21 21.25 2.08
CA ALA A 26 -13.20 20.29 1.63
C ALA A 26 -13.76 20.88 0.34
N ALA A 27 -13.49 20.23 -0.79
CA ALA A 27 -13.90 20.76 -2.08
C ALA A 27 -15.41 21.03 -1.98
N ALA A 28 -15.81 22.28 -2.19
CA ALA A 28 -17.21 22.66 -2.09
C ALA A 28 -18.01 21.74 -3.01
N GLU A 29 -19.11 21.19 -2.49
CA GLU A 29 -20.03 20.39 -3.30
C GLU A 29 -20.48 21.22 -4.52
N ALA A 30 -20.58 20.58 -5.67
CA ALA A 30 -20.96 21.28 -6.89
C ALA A 30 -22.37 21.88 -6.72
N THR A 31 -22.50 23.19 -6.95
CA THR A 31 -23.77 23.92 -6.78
C THR A 31 -24.44 24.11 -8.12
N TRP A 32 -25.77 24.18 -8.15
CA TRP A 32 -26.52 24.49 -9.36
C TRP A 32 -26.35 25.96 -9.74
N PRO A 33 -26.14 26.33 -11.03
CA PRO A 33 -25.96 27.72 -11.42
C PRO A 33 -27.23 28.54 -11.21
N SER A 34 -27.09 29.82 -10.90
CA SER A 34 -28.19 30.77 -11.01
C SER A 34 -28.48 31.00 -12.50
N GLY A 35 -29.68 30.65 -13.00
CA GLY A 35 -29.94 30.72 -14.43
C GLY A 35 -31.34 30.28 -14.88
N ILE A 36 -31.38 29.64 -16.04
CA ILE A 36 -32.58 29.35 -16.86
C ILE A 36 -33.57 28.41 -16.14
N TYR A 37 -33.06 27.49 -15.33
CA TYR A 37 -33.86 26.51 -14.59
C TYR A 37 -33.74 26.73 -13.08
N PRO A 38 -34.82 26.55 -12.30
CA PRO A 38 -34.76 26.67 -10.85
C PRO A 38 -33.77 25.63 -10.29
N PRO A 39 -33.07 25.90 -9.18
CA PRO A 39 -32.21 24.89 -8.56
C PRO A 39 -33.08 23.74 -8.00
N PRO A 40 -32.64 22.47 -8.08
CA PRO A 40 -33.35 21.38 -7.44
C PRO A 40 -33.36 21.57 -5.93
N ALA A 41 -34.51 21.35 -5.30
CA ALA A 41 -34.70 21.67 -3.88
C ALA A 41 -33.81 20.80 -2.98
N THR A 42 -32.90 21.45 -2.24
CA THR A 42 -31.97 20.92 -1.21
C THR A 42 -31.29 19.60 -1.56
N GLY A 43 -29.98 19.66 -1.71
CA GLY A 43 -29.11 18.50 -1.88
C GLY A 43 -27.87 18.88 -2.67
N SER A 44 -26.79 18.15 -2.46
CA SER A 44 -25.58 18.29 -3.25
C SER A 44 -25.62 17.42 -4.49
N PHE A 45 -25.17 18.00 -5.60
CA PHE A 45 -24.97 17.30 -6.87
C PHE A 45 -23.53 16.83 -6.97
N THR A 46 -23.34 15.75 -7.71
CA THR A 46 -22.01 15.31 -8.07
C THR A 46 -21.57 16.07 -9.32
N SER A 47 -20.32 16.52 -9.38
CA SER A 47 -19.75 17.01 -10.64
C SER A 47 -19.73 15.86 -11.64
N LEU A 48 -20.14 16.14 -12.87
CA LEU A 48 -20.24 15.19 -13.99
C LEU A 48 -19.06 15.33 -14.96
N ASN A 49 -18.07 16.17 -14.61
CA ASN A 49 -16.93 16.53 -15.43
C ASN A 49 -16.32 15.31 -16.12
N GLY A 50 -16.46 15.27 -17.44
CA GLY A 50 -15.83 14.25 -18.27
C GLY A 50 -16.37 12.82 -18.09
N VAL A 51 -17.46 12.61 -17.34
CA VAL A 51 -18.11 11.30 -17.15
C VAL A 51 -19.04 10.98 -18.33
N PHE A 52 -19.80 11.98 -18.79
CA PHE A 52 -20.76 11.84 -19.88
C PHE A 52 -20.32 12.62 -21.11
N ASP A 53 -20.77 12.16 -22.28
CA ASP A 53 -20.64 12.84 -23.56
C ASP A 53 -21.96 12.83 -24.32
N ARG A 54 -22.24 13.94 -24.99
CA ARG A 54 -23.42 14.07 -25.84
C ARG A 54 -23.28 13.19 -27.08
N VAL A 55 -24.37 12.54 -27.43
CA VAL A 55 -24.56 11.88 -28.74
C VAL A 55 -25.45 12.73 -29.64
N SER A 56 -26.33 13.54 -29.05
CA SER A 56 -27.14 14.54 -29.76
C SER A 56 -26.53 15.94 -29.67
N THR A 57 -26.66 16.72 -30.74
CA THR A 57 -26.37 18.17 -30.73
C THR A 57 -27.38 18.98 -29.92
N ASP A 58 -28.55 18.40 -29.65
CA ASP A 58 -29.64 19.05 -28.91
C ASP A 58 -29.36 19.04 -27.40
N SER A 59 -28.41 18.19 -26.95
CA SER A 59 -28.03 18.04 -25.56
C SER A 59 -26.81 18.86 -25.18
N SER A 60 -26.82 19.38 -23.96
CA SER A 60 -25.77 20.20 -23.37
C SER A 60 -25.53 19.81 -21.90
N MET A 61 -24.34 20.13 -21.39
CA MET A 61 -24.06 20.08 -19.95
C MET A 61 -24.45 21.41 -19.32
N ILE A 62 -25.05 21.36 -18.14
CA ILE A 62 -25.30 22.54 -17.32
C ILE A 62 -24.04 22.85 -16.55
N MET A 63 -23.45 24.01 -16.82
CA MET A 63 -22.20 24.46 -16.21
C MET A 63 -22.45 25.37 -15.02
N ASN A 64 -21.69 25.19 -13.94
CA ASN A 64 -21.49 26.21 -12.92
C ASN A 64 -19.99 26.47 -12.74
N GLY A 65 -19.50 27.59 -13.28
CA GLY A 65 -18.06 27.82 -13.40
C GLY A 65 -17.40 26.75 -14.27
N ALA A 66 -16.45 26.00 -13.71
CA ALA A 66 -15.73 24.93 -14.39
C ALA A 66 -16.34 23.52 -14.20
N ASP A 67 -17.44 23.42 -13.46
CA ASP A 67 -18.08 22.13 -13.16
C ASP A 67 -19.34 21.92 -14.02
N GLU A 68 -19.44 20.74 -14.64
CA GLU A 68 -20.65 20.15 -15.21
C GLU A 68 -21.51 19.61 -14.06
N VAL A 69 -22.68 20.20 -13.80
CA VAL A 69 -23.50 19.90 -12.60
C VAL A 69 -24.88 19.31 -12.93
N GLY A 70 -25.22 19.24 -14.21
CA GLY A 70 -26.46 18.68 -14.71
C GLY A 70 -26.40 18.44 -16.20
N ILE A 71 -27.42 17.75 -16.72
CA ILE A 71 -27.58 17.44 -18.14
C ILE A 71 -28.87 18.08 -18.60
N GLU A 72 -28.78 18.91 -19.64
CA GLU A 72 -29.93 19.33 -20.44
C GLU A 72 -29.97 18.44 -21.68
N LEU A 73 -30.95 17.56 -21.76
CA LEU A 73 -31.11 16.68 -22.93
C LEU A 73 -31.65 17.45 -24.14
N ASN A 74 -32.55 18.40 -23.90
CA ASN A 74 -32.95 19.41 -24.88
C ASN A 74 -33.49 20.68 -24.20
N PRO A 75 -33.43 21.83 -24.87
CA PRO A 75 -34.08 23.06 -24.43
C PRO A 75 -35.61 23.00 -24.63
N ASP A 76 -36.31 24.04 -24.19
CA ASP A 76 -37.75 24.27 -24.45
C ASP A 76 -38.02 24.62 -25.93
N ALA A 77 -37.84 23.64 -26.81
CA ALA A 77 -38.00 23.76 -28.26
C ALA A 77 -38.66 22.51 -28.87
N THR A 78 -39.27 22.67 -30.03
CA THR A 78 -39.90 21.57 -30.80
C THR A 78 -38.86 20.80 -31.60
N ASN A 79 -39.18 19.55 -31.99
CA ASN A 79 -38.35 18.69 -32.86
C ASN A 79 -36.94 18.42 -32.31
N GLN A 80 -36.82 18.26 -31.00
CA GLN A 80 -35.56 17.93 -30.33
C GLN A 80 -35.50 16.43 -30.07
N ALA A 81 -34.30 15.85 -30.13
CA ALA A 81 -34.03 14.49 -29.67
C ALA A 81 -32.76 14.51 -28.83
N GLY A 82 -32.90 14.50 -27.51
CA GLY A 82 -31.76 14.51 -26.61
C GLY A 82 -31.11 13.14 -26.48
N SER A 83 -29.79 13.11 -26.29
CA SER A 83 -29.05 11.88 -26.03
C SER A 83 -27.70 12.18 -25.36
N MET A 84 -27.54 11.73 -24.12
CA MET A 84 -26.35 11.89 -23.28
C MET A 84 -25.97 10.54 -22.68
N TRP A 85 -24.70 10.15 -22.79
CA TRP A 85 -24.24 8.81 -22.42
C TRP A 85 -22.90 8.84 -21.70
N SER A 86 -22.71 7.97 -20.72
CA SER A 86 -21.40 7.78 -20.09
C SER A 86 -20.36 7.43 -21.16
N LYS A 87 -19.14 7.96 -21.02
CA LYS A 87 -18.06 7.69 -22.00
C LYS A 87 -17.64 6.22 -22.00
N ASN A 88 -17.63 5.64 -20.80
CA ASN A 88 -17.27 4.25 -20.53
C ASN A 88 -18.48 3.48 -19.96
N PRO A 89 -18.51 2.14 -20.00
CA PRO A 89 -19.51 1.35 -19.32
C PRO A 89 -19.25 1.35 -17.81
N ILE A 90 -19.88 2.29 -17.10
CA ILE A 90 -19.64 2.55 -15.67
C ILE A 90 -20.50 1.70 -14.73
N VAL A 91 -21.57 1.09 -15.23
CA VAL A 91 -22.49 0.28 -14.43
C VAL A 91 -22.08 -1.19 -14.53
N ASP A 92 -21.64 -1.76 -13.41
CA ASP A 92 -21.31 -3.18 -13.28
C ASP A 92 -22.47 -3.92 -12.59
N LEU A 93 -23.27 -4.66 -13.36
CA LEU A 93 -24.43 -5.40 -12.88
C LEU A 93 -24.06 -6.59 -11.97
N THR A 94 -22.76 -6.88 -11.78
CA THR A 94 -22.31 -7.80 -10.72
C THR A 94 -22.21 -7.14 -9.35
N LYS A 95 -22.43 -5.83 -9.26
CA LYS A 95 -22.40 -5.03 -8.02
C LYS A 95 -23.68 -4.23 -7.86
N SER A 96 -24.18 -4.14 -6.62
CA SER A 96 -25.37 -3.34 -6.31
C SER A 96 -25.07 -1.84 -6.39
N PHE A 97 -26.04 -1.02 -6.82
CA PHE A 97 -25.93 0.44 -6.88
C PHE A 97 -27.26 1.14 -6.58
N LYS A 98 -27.19 2.43 -6.22
CA LYS A 98 -28.35 3.33 -6.16
C LYS A 98 -28.03 4.68 -6.82
N LEU A 99 -28.95 5.12 -7.65
CA LEU A 99 -28.97 6.43 -8.30
C LEU A 99 -30.18 7.22 -7.83
N GLU A 100 -29.96 8.49 -7.48
CA GLU A 100 -31.01 9.48 -7.26
C GLU A 100 -30.81 10.61 -8.25
N MET A 101 -31.83 10.81 -9.09
CA MET A 101 -31.77 11.73 -10.23
C MET A 101 -32.92 12.71 -10.15
N PRO A 102 -32.66 13.96 -9.73
CA PRO A 102 -33.61 15.04 -9.88
C PRO A 102 -33.88 15.31 -11.36
N MET A 103 -35.14 15.44 -11.75
CA MET A 103 -35.60 15.63 -13.13
C MET A 103 -36.55 16.83 -13.20
N PHE A 104 -36.47 17.60 -14.28
CA PHE A 104 -37.25 18.80 -14.51
C PHE A 104 -37.78 18.83 -15.96
N PHE A 105 -39.08 19.08 -16.08
CA PHE A 105 -39.86 19.02 -17.32
C PHE A 105 -40.47 20.39 -17.69
N GLY A 106 -39.93 21.49 -17.17
CA GLY A 106 -40.45 22.83 -17.46
C GLY A 106 -41.83 23.11 -16.88
N ASN A 107 -42.58 24.02 -17.50
CA ASN A 107 -43.85 24.56 -17.01
C ASN A 107 -45.00 24.50 -18.04
N ASN A 108 -44.85 23.72 -19.10
CA ASN A 108 -45.83 23.64 -20.18
C ASN A 108 -46.92 22.60 -19.85
N THR A 109 -47.86 22.96 -18.97
CA THR A 109 -48.87 22.01 -18.47
C THR A 109 -49.91 21.52 -19.49
N ILE A 110 -49.98 22.13 -20.68
CA ILE A 110 -50.95 21.77 -21.73
C ILE A 110 -50.28 21.12 -22.95
N SER A 111 -49.07 21.58 -23.32
CA SER A 111 -48.34 21.17 -24.52
C SER A 111 -46.89 20.78 -24.23
N GLY A 112 -46.59 20.49 -22.96
CA GLY A 112 -45.35 19.86 -22.53
C GLY A 112 -45.32 18.45 -23.07
N ALA A 113 -44.24 18.16 -23.78
CA ALA A 113 -44.03 16.88 -24.43
C ALA A 113 -42.56 16.76 -24.89
N ASP A 114 -42.06 15.56 -25.17
CA ASP A 114 -42.77 14.28 -25.02
C ASP A 114 -42.28 13.53 -23.75
N GLY A 115 -41.17 13.97 -23.16
CA GLY A 115 -40.59 13.40 -21.96
C GLY A 115 -39.15 12.90 -22.18
N MET A 116 -38.65 12.17 -21.19
CA MET A 116 -37.27 11.68 -21.19
C MET A 116 -37.15 10.29 -20.58
N THR A 117 -36.02 9.62 -20.85
CA THR A 117 -35.74 8.27 -20.39
C THR A 117 -34.44 8.18 -19.61
N PHE A 118 -34.43 7.31 -18.60
CA PHE A 118 -33.22 6.68 -18.06
C PHE A 118 -32.95 5.41 -18.85
N ALA A 119 -31.70 5.15 -19.24
CA ALA A 119 -31.33 4.00 -20.03
C ALA A 119 -30.07 3.30 -19.51
N LEU A 120 -30.10 1.97 -19.56
CA LEU A 120 -28.92 1.12 -19.49
C LEU A 120 -28.73 0.46 -20.85
N ALA A 121 -27.52 0.46 -21.39
CA ALA A 121 -27.24 -0.20 -22.67
C ALA A 121 -25.90 -0.93 -22.66
N GLY A 122 -25.85 -2.13 -23.22
CA GLY A 122 -24.61 -2.88 -23.38
C GLY A 122 -23.65 -2.29 -24.41
N THR A 123 -24.15 -1.41 -25.27
CA THR A 123 -23.35 -0.69 -26.27
C THR A 123 -23.74 0.79 -26.26
N ARG A 124 -22.74 1.68 -26.22
CA ARG A 124 -22.97 3.12 -26.32
C ARG A 124 -23.53 3.45 -27.71
N PRO A 125 -24.67 4.14 -27.82
CA PRO A 125 -25.20 4.54 -29.12
C PRO A 125 -24.28 5.56 -29.79
N SER A 126 -24.16 5.45 -31.12
CA SER A 126 -23.36 6.35 -31.95
C SER A 126 -24.17 7.51 -32.54
N ALA A 127 -25.50 7.45 -32.48
CA ALA A 127 -26.41 8.46 -32.99
C ALA A 127 -27.59 8.67 -32.03
N LYS A 128 -28.22 9.84 -32.11
CA LYS A 128 -29.46 10.12 -31.38
C LYS A 128 -30.61 9.27 -31.93
N GLY A 129 -31.52 8.85 -31.05
CA GLY A 129 -32.74 8.16 -31.46
C GLY A 129 -33.76 9.11 -32.07
N ASN A 130 -34.94 8.57 -32.37
CA ASN A 130 -36.06 9.33 -32.93
C ASN A 130 -36.63 10.31 -31.89
N SER A 131 -36.96 11.53 -32.32
CA SER A 131 -37.68 12.52 -31.49
C SER A 131 -39.14 12.12 -31.27
N GLY A 132 -39.92 12.99 -30.62
CA GLY A 132 -41.35 12.74 -30.52
C GLY A 132 -41.69 11.66 -29.47
N PRO A 133 -42.77 10.90 -29.69
CA PRO A 133 -43.19 9.80 -28.82
C PRO A 133 -42.18 8.64 -28.69
N SER A 134 -41.14 8.64 -29.53
CA SER A 134 -40.05 7.70 -29.37
C SER A 134 -39.13 8.03 -28.18
N LEU A 135 -39.18 9.25 -27.65
CA LEU A 135 -38.37 9.74 -26.52
C LEU A 135 -36.85 9.52 -26.69
N GLY A 136 -36.37 9.43 -27.93
CA GLY A 136 -34.99 9.07 -28.26
C GLY A 136 -34.60 7.63 -27.93
N ALA A 137 -35.52 6.80 -27.42
CA ALA A 137 -35.24 5.43 -26.99
C ALA A 137 -36.08 4.39 -27.72
N TRP A 138 -37.40 4.55 -27.78
CA TRP A 138 -38.30 3.63 -28.49
C TRP A 138 -38.09 3.70 -30.00
N GLY A 139 -38.42 2.63 -30.70
CA GLY A 139 -38.48 2.60 -32.16
C GLY A 139 -39.44 3.66 -32.73
N GLY A 140 -39.29 3.94 -34.02
CA GLY A 140 -40.06 4.97 -34.72
C GLY A 140 -41.54 4.61 -34.95
N GLN A 141 -42.25 5.56 -35.55
CA GLN A 141 -43.64 5.35 -35.96
C GLN A 141 -43.74 4.35 -37.11
N GLY A 142 -44.70 3.43 -36.98
CA GLY A 142 -44.98 2.38 -37.94
C GLY A 142 -45.80 2.85 -39.13
N GLY A 143 -45.89 1.98 -40.13
CA GLY A 143 -46.65 2.21 -41.36
C GLY A 143 -47.02 0.89 -42.03
N ILE A 144 -47.76 0.98 -43.12
CA ILE A 144 -48.25 -0.19 -43.87
C ILE A 144 -47.06 -1.09 -44.26
N GLY A 145 -47.14 -2.36 -43.89
CA GLY A 145 -46.14 -3.38 -44.25
C GLY A 145 -44.93 -3.48 -43.30
N LEU A 146 -44.79 -2.57 -42.33
CA LEU A 146 -43.77 -2.71 -41.29
C LEU A 146 -44.17 -3.82 -40.30
N LYS A 147 -43.15 -4.48 -39.74
CA LYS A 147 -43.30 -5.48 -38.68
C LYS A 147 -42.65 -4.98 -37.38
N PRO A 148 -43.02 -5.54 -36.21
CA PRO A 148 -42.42 -5.17 -34.92
C PRO A 148 -40.88 -5.21 -34.91
N GLU A 149 -40.26 -6.13 -35.64
CA GLU A 149 -38.79 -6.23 -35.77
C GLU A 149 -38.18 -5.01 -36.48
N ASN A 150 -38.88 -4.46 -37.49
CA ASN A 150 -38.43 -3.25 -38.20
C ASN A 150 -38.45 -2.02 -37.29
N ILE A 151 -39.42 -1.96 -36.38
CA ILE A 151 -39.54 -0.87 -35.40
C ILE A 151 -38.49 -1.04 -34.31
N ALA A 152 -38.33 -2.26 -33.79
CA ALA A 152 -37.34 -2.58 -32.78
C ALA A 152 -35.91 -2.28 -33.22
N ALA A 153 -35.58 -2.51 -34.49
CA ALA A 153 -34.25 -2.17 -35.05
C ALA A 153 -33.94 -0.66 -35.02
N GLN A 154 -34.96 0.20 -34.92
CA GLN A 154 -34.80 1.65 -34.78
C GLN A 154 -34.77 2.10 -33.31
N GLY A 155 -35.20 1.24 -32.39
CA GLY A 155 -35.11 1.50 -30.96
C GLY A 155 -33.66 1.43 -30.47
N LEU A 156 -33.45 1.84 -29.24
CA LEU A 156 -32.17 1.72 -28.57
C LEU A 156 -31.81 0.23 -28.39
N GLN A 157 -30.78 -0.21 -29.10
CA GLN A 157 -30.34 -1.61 -29.10
C GLN A 157 -29.68 -2.02 -27.78
N ASN A 158 -29.76 -3.32 -27.47
CA ASN A 158 -29.13 -3.94 -26.30
C ASN A 158 -29.38 -3.19 -24.98
N SER A 159 -30.64 -2.80 -24.73
CA SER A 159 -30.95 -1.82 -23.70
C SER A 159 -32.21 -2.14 -22.90
N PHE A 160 -32.27 -1.49 -21.73
CA PHE A 160 -33.44 -1.36 -20.90
C PHE A 160 -33.65 0.11 -20.57
N VAL A 161 -34.90 0.57 -20.60
CA VAL A 161 -35.23 1.97 -20.32
C VAL A 161 -36.36 2.11 -19.31
N VAL A 162 -36.31 3.22 -18.56
CA VAL A 162 -37.42 3.76 -17.78
C VAL A 162 -37.78 5.11 -18.39
N ALA A 163 -38.93 5.19 -19.06
CA ALA A 163 -39.45 6.37 -19.70
C ALA A 163 -40.40 7.11 -18.76
N ILE A 164 -40.25 8.43 -18.66
CA ILE A 164 -41.23 9.33 -18.05
C ILE A 164 -41.79 10.15 -19.19
N ASP A 165 -43.00 9.80 -19.59
CA ASP A 165 -43.69 10.34 -20.74
C ASP A 165 -44.70 11.39 -20.26
N THR A 166 -44.53 12.60 -20.76
CA THR A 166 -45.29 13.77 -20.34
C THR A 166 -46.44 14.08 -21.29
N HIS A 167 -46.60 13.26 -22.33
CA HIS A 167 -47.66 13.38 -23.31
C HIS A 167 -48.34 12.03 -23.58
N LYS A 168 -49.41 12.10 -24.35
CA LYS A 168 -50.06 10.92 -24.87
C LYS A 168 -50.09 10.99 -26.37
N ASP A 169 -49.61 9.93 -26.98
CA ASP A 169 -49.49 9.80 -28.42
C ASP A 169 -50.22 8.57 -28.94
N ASP A 170 -50.18 8.38 -30.25
CA ASP A 170 -50.64 7.12 -30.84
C ASP A 170 -49.74 5.94 -30.45
N MET A 171 -48.46 6.20 -30.13
CA MET A 171 -47.48 5.15 -29.87
C MET A 171 -47.70 4.47 -28.51
N ASP A 172 -48.22 5.17 -27.54
CA ASP A 172 -48.35 4.74 -26.15
C ASP A 172 -49.81 4.51 -25.75
N GLN A 173 -50.74 4.41 -26.70
CA GLN A 173 -52.17 4.24 -26.45
C GLN A 173 -52.56 3.06 -25.53
N ASN A 174 -51.66 2.09 -25.34
CA ASN A 174 -51.81 0.96 -24.41
C ASN A 174 -51.07 1.14 -23.07
N ALA A 175 -50.50 2.31 -22.82
CA ALA A 175 -49.99 2.72 -21.52
C ALA A 175 -51.15 2.89 -20.53
N ASP A 176 -50.84 2.79 -19.24
CA ASP A 176 -51.82 2.94 -18.16
C ASP A 176 -52.18 4.42 -17.98
N TYR A 177 -53.09 4.90 -18.83
CA TYR A 177 -53.65 6.25 -18.72
C TYR A 177 -54.86 6.26 -17.78
N PRO A 178 -55.03 7.33 -17.00
CA PRO A 178 -56.12 7.43 -16.05
C PRO A 178 -57.35 7.91 -16.83
N GLY A 179 -58.31 7.03 -17.13
CA GLY A 179 -59.47 7.31 -18.01
C GLY A 179 -59.95 8.77 -18.08
N LEU A 180 -60.68 9.25 -17.06
CA LEU A 180 -61.27 10.61 -17.02
C LEU A 180 -60.32 11.72 -16.52
N ASN A 181 -59.04 11.44 -16.26
CA ASN A 181 -58.12 12.41 -15.69
C ASN A 181 -57.40 13.19 -16.82
N PRO A 182 -57.34 14.53 -16.74
CA PRO A 182 -56.72 15.37 -17.77
C PRO A 182 -55.22 15.11 -17.96
N ASN A 183 -54.54 14.54 -16.97
CA ASN A 183 -53.10 14.31 -17.02
C ASN A 183 -52.83 12.95 -17.70
N GLN A 184 -52.64 12.98 -19.01
CA GLN A 184 -52.32 11.81 -19.82
C GLN A 184 -50.80 11.61 -19.86
N GLN A 185 -50.22 11.23 -18.72
CA GLN A 185 -48.79 11.02 -18.52
C GLN A 185 -48.53 9.65 -17.88
N TYR A 186 -47.41 9.01 -18.20
CA TYR A 186 -47.07 7.70 -17.64
C TYR A 186 -45.57 7.56 -17.35
N ILE A 187 -45.26 6.63 -16.45
CA ILE A 187 -43.91 6.07 -16.31
C ILE A 187 -43.92 4.64 -16.84
N GLY A 188 -43.07 4.35 -17.81
CA GLY A 188 -43.00 3.05 -18.48
C GLY A 188 -41.62 2.44 -18.43
N SER A 189 -41.53 1.13 -18.56
CA SER A 189 -40.25 0.43 -18.66
C SER A 189 -40.31 -0.76 -19.61
N GLY A 190 -39.19 -1.02 -20.29
CA GLY A 190 -39.11 -2.09 -21.30
C GLY A 190 -37.80 -2.11 -22.07
N TYR A 191 -37.83 -2.80 -23.22
CA TYR A 191 -36.65 -3.17 -24.01
C TYR A 191 -36.80 -2.66 -25.45
N PRO A 192 -36.31 -1.44 -25.76
CA PRO A 192 -36.56 -0.80 -27.05
C PRO A 192 -36.03 -1.56 -28.27
N GLY A 193 -34.95 -2.32 -28.12
CA GLY A 193 -34.40 -3.15 -29.19
C GLY A 193 -35.17 -4.44 -29.47
N GLN A 194 -36.25 -4.73 -28.74
CA GLN A 194 -36.97 -6.00 -28.85
C GLN A 194 -38.32 -5.85 -29.55
N ALA A 195 -38.58 -6.71 -30.53
CA ALA A 195 -39.82 -6.74 -31.29
C ALA A 195 -41.07 -6.90 -30.39
N SER A 196 -40.93 -7.61 -29.27
CA SER A 196 -42.02 -7.83 -28.31
C SER A 196 -42.48 -6.56 -27.59
N MET A 197 -41.72 -5.47 -27.68
CA MET A 197 -42.12 -4.15 -27.20
C MET A 197 -43.16 -3.49 -28.11
N TYR A 198 -43.32 -3.97 -29.35
CA TYR A 198 -44.12 -3.29 -30.37
C TYR A 198 -45.32 -4.12 -30.86
N ALA A 199 -46.42 -3.43 -31.12
CA ALA A 199 -47.53 -3.87 -31.96
C ALA A 199 -47.65 -2.92 -33.14
N ILE A 200 -48.25 -3.40 -34.24
CA ILE A 200 -48.64 -2.56 -35.37
C ILE A 200 -50.13 -2.80 -35.60
N GLY A 201 -50.96 -1.78 -35.34
CA GLY A 201 -52.42 -1.93 -35.20
C GLY A 201 -53.26 -1.22 -36.28
N LEU A 202 -54.38 -1.84 -36.67
CA LEU A 202 -55.42 -1.23 -37.51
C LEU A 202 -56.14 -0.07 -36.81
N PRO A 203 -56.73 0.91 -37.52
CA PRO A 203 -56.87 0.99 -38.99
C PRO A 203 -55.73 1.71 -39.72
N LEU A 204 -54.74 2.26 -39.01
CA LEU A 204 -53.67 3.09 -39.61
C LEU A 204 -52.26 2.46 -39.56
N TYR A 205 -52.15 1.20 -39.10
CA TYR A 205 -50.88 0.48 -38.93
C TYR A 205 -49.83 1.27 -38.13
N LYS A 206 -50.29 1.95 -37.07
CA LYS A 206 -49.42 2.73 -36.18
C LYS A 206 -48.70 1.80 -35.21
N THR A 207 -47.47 2.18 -34.83
CA THR A 207 -46.74 1.54 -33.73
C THR A 207 -47.53 1.69 -32.44
N GLN A 208 -47.57 0.65 -31.63
CA GLN A 208 -48.08 0.67 -30.26
C GLN A 208 -47.06 0.01 -29.32
N LEU A 209 -46.77 0.63 -28.19
CA LEU A 209 -45.96 0.06 -27.13
C LEU A 209 -46.79 -1.01 -26.39
N LYS A 210 -46.15 -2.15 -26.10
CA LYS A 210 -46.73 -3.25 -25.33
C LYS A 210 -46.06 -3.33 -23.98
N PHE A 211 -46.76 -2.94 -22.92
CA PHE A 211 -46.28 -2.99 -21.54
C PHE A 211 -46.74 -4.22 -20.75
N THR A 212 -47.41 -5.19 -21.39
CA THR A 212 -47.82 -6.43 -20.74
C THR A 212 -46.94 -7.60 -21.19
N PRO A 213 -46.24 -8.30 -20.27
CA PRO A 213 -45.50 -9.52 -20.61
C PRO A 213 -46.46 -10.63 -21.05
N THR A 214 -45.96 -11.57 -21.86
CA THR A 214 -46.74 -12.74 -22.31
C THR A 214 -46.01 -14.03 -21.95
N THR A 215 -46.67 -15.18 -22.06
CA THR A 215 -46.02 -16.49 -21.82
C THR A 215 -44.85 -16.77 -22.77
N GLN A 216 -44.85 -16.18 -23.96
CA GLN A 216 -43.77 -16.30 -24.96
C GLN A 216 -42.69 -15.23 -24.77
N GLU A 217 -43.02 -14.11 -24.10
CA GLU A 217 -42.16 -12.95 -23.90
C GLU A 217 -42.17 -12.56 -22.42
N PRO A 218 -41.42 -13.29 -21.57
CA PRO A 218 -41.57 -13.23 -20.12
C PRO A 218 -40.86 -12.03 -19.48
N LEU A 219 -40.08 -11.25 -20.25
CA LEU A 219 -39.37 -10.10 -19.71
C LEU A 219 -40.35 -9.08 -19.16
N GLN A 220 -40.13 -8.71 -17.89
CA GLN A 220 -40.98 -7.77 -17.19
C GLN A 220 -40.86 -6.38 -17.81
N LYS A 221 -42.03 -5.78 -18.04
CA LYS A 221 -42.24 -4.45 -18.60
C LYS A 221 -43.51 -3.90 -17.98
N PHE A 222 -43.56 -2.60 -17.80
CA PHE A 222 -44.61 -1.95 -17.02
C PHE A 222 -44.96 -0.61 -17.63
N SER A 223 -46.20 -0.19 -17.44
CA SER A 223 -46.62 1.20 -17.59
C SER A 223 -47.55 1.51 -16.43
N ASP A 224 -47.32 2.65 -15.81
CA ASP A 224 -48.11 3.13 -14.69
C ASP A 224 -48.44 4.60 -14.87
N ASN A 225 -49.64 4.95 -14.41
CA ASN A 225 -50.09 6.32 -14.49
C ASN A 225 -49.31 7.32 -13.61
N ILE A 226 -49.04 8.50 -14.18
CA ILE A 226 -48.64 9.71 -13.45
C ILE A 226 -49.90 10.59 -13.25
N LYS A 227 -50.39 10.66 -12.00
CA LYS A 227 -51.68 11.29 -11.69
C LYS A 227 -51.69 12.81 -11.78
N ASP A 228 -50.60 13.46 -11.39
CA ASP A 228 -50.45 14.92 -11.46
C ASP A 228 -49.46 15.29 -12.57
N ASN A 229 -49.73 16.38 -13.28
CA ASN A 229 -48.84 16.86 -14.34
C ASN A 229 -47.43 17.16 -13.80
N VAL A 230 -46.40 16.56 -14.39
CA VAL A 230 -44.99 16.75 -14.01
C VAL A 230 -44.31 17.92 -14.74
N SER A 231 -44.91 18.47 -15.78
CA SER A 231 -44.47 19.67 -16.50
C SER A 231 -44.95 20.94 -15.77
N ASN A 232 -44.63 21.03 -14.47
CA ASN A 232 -45.27 21.95 -13.50
C ASN A 232 -44.31 22.93 -12.80
N ASN A 233 -43.14 23.14 -13.37
CA ASN A 233 -42.05 23.99 -12.89
C ASN A 233 -41.42 23.52 -11.57
N LEU A 234 -41.60 22.26 -11.18
CA LEU A 234 -40.99 21.67 -10.00
C LEU A 234 -40.01 20.56 -10.41
N TRP A 235 -39.03 20.33 -9.54
CA TRP A 235 -38.16 19.16 -9.65
C TRP A 235 -38.85 17.92 -9.10
N HIS A 236 -38.66 16.81 -9.78
CA HIS A 236 -39.08 15.47 -9.38
C HIS A 236 -37.85 14.60 -9.20
N ASN A 237 -38.00 13.40 -8.64
CA ASN A 237 -36.86 12.53 -8.38
C ASN A 237 -37.15 11.12 -8.87
N LEU A 238 -36.35 10.66 -9.83
CA LEU A 238 -36.28 9.26 -10.21
C LEU A 238 -35.18 8.59 -9.38
N THR A 239 -35.56 7.58 -8.61
CA THR A 239 -34.60 6.72 -7.91
C THR A 239 -34.54 5.39 -8.64
N VAL A 240 -33.34 4.96 -9.01
CA VAL A 240 -33.08 3.63 -9.61
C VAL A 240 -32.07 2.91 -8.73
N SER A 241 -32.31 1.65 -8.42
CA SER A 241 -31.36 0.82 -7.67
C SER A 241 -31.28 -0.57 -8.27
N TRP A 242 -30.12 -1.19 -8.18
CA TRP A 242 -29.89 -2.57 -8.56
C TRP A 242 -29.38 -3.33 -7.36
N THR A 243 -30.01 -4.47 -7.08
CA THR A 243 -29.58 -5.41 -6.04
C THR A 243 -29.18 -6.73 -6.68
N THR A 244 -27.92 -7.11 -6.50
CA THR A 244 -27.37 -8.35 -7.05
C THR A 244 -27.86 -9.58 -6.29
N SER A 245 -27.86 -10.73 -6.97
CA SER A 245 -28.12 -12.05 -6.40
C SER A 245 -27.25 -13.11 -7.09
N PRO A 246 -27.05 -14.30 -6.50
CA PRO A 246 -26.25 -15.36 -7.12
C PRO A 246 -26.73 -15.77 -8.53
N THR A 247 -28.01 -15.58 -8.84
CA THR A 247 -28.66 -15.97 -10.11
C THR A 247 -28.94 -14.80 -11.06
N GLY A 248 -28.56 -13.56 -10.70
CA GLY A 248 -28.84 -12.35 -11.48
C GLY A 248 -29.03 -11.13 -10.58
N GLY A 249 -30.18 -10.47 -10.63
CA GLY A 249 -30.51 -9.40 -9.68
C GLY A 249 -31.85 -8.72 -9.98
N THR A 250 -32.16 -7.71 -9.18
CA THR A 250 -33.41 -6.95 -9.28
C THR A 250 -33.13 -5.45 -9.37
N LEU A 251 -33.64 -4.82 -10.44
CA LEU A 251 -33.69 -3.38 -10.62
C LEU A 251 -34.99 -2.86 -10.02
N ASN A 252 -34.91 -1.89 -9.11
CA ASN A 252 -36.07 -1.16 -8.60
C ASN A 252 -36.01 0.28 -9.08
N TYR A 253 -37.12 0.79 -9.59
CA TYR A 253 -37.27 2.21 -9.88
C TYR A 253 -38.48 2.81 -9.18
N GLN A 254 -38.40 4.09 -8.84
CA GLN A 254 -39.46 4.86 -8.19
C GLN A 254 -39.40 6.31 -8.65
N LEU A 255 -40.55 6.84 -9.09
CA LEU A 255 -40.72 8.27 -9.33
C LEU A 255 -41.38 8.92 -8.11
N THR A 256 -40.74 9.95 -7.57
CA THR A 256 -41.35 10.86 -6.58
C THR A 256 -41.53 12.20 -7.24
N TYR A 257 -42.77 12.57 -7.58
CA TYR A 257 -43.09 13.87 -8.17
C TYR A 257 -43.70 14.80 -7.14
N ARG A 258 -43.55 16.10 -7.38
CA ARG A 258 -44.07 17.16 -6.53
C ARG A 258 -45.23 17.84 -7.24
N SER A 259 -46.25 18.20 -6.46
CA SER A 259 -47.37 19.03 -6.91
C SER A 259 -47.48 20.24 -5.97
N GLY A 260 -48.28 21.25 -6.32
CA GLY A 260 -48.60 22.36 -5.41
C GLY A 260 -49.15 21.94 -4.04
N SER A 261 -49.59 20.68 -3.89
CA SER A 261 -50.06 20.07 -2.62
C SER A 261 -48.97 19.37 -1.79
N GLY A 262 -47.72 19.34 -2.25
CA GLY A 262 -46.60 18.65 -1.61
C GLY A 262 -45.97 17.54 -2.48
N SER A 263 -45.04 16.79 -1.90
CA SER A 263 -44.38 15.65 -2.56
C SER A 263 -45.26 14.40 -2.52
N LYS A 264 -45.35 13.68 -3.63
CA LYS A 264 -46.04 12.39 -3.74
C LYS A 264 -45.09 11.34 -4.27
N THR A 265 -45.00 10.21 -3.58
CA THR A 265 -44.31 9.02 -4.09
C THR A 265 -45.28 8.23 -4.96
N THR A 266 -44.85 7.90 -6.17
CA THR A 266 -45.73 7.41 -7.25
C THR A 266 -45.24 6.04 -7.72
N PRO A 267 -45.58 5.50 -8.91
CA PRO A 267 -45.33 4.11 -9.24
C PRO A 267 -43.90 3.67 -8.92
N SER A 268 -43.81 2.53 -8.22
CA SER A 268 -42.58 1.85 -7.93
C SER A 268 -42.68 0.44 -8.47
N ARG A 269 -41.68 0.05 -9.25
CA ARG A 269 -41.63 -1.26 -9.89
C ARG A 269 -40.29 -1.93 -9.63
N SER A 270 -40.35 -3.25 -9.62
CA SER A 270 -39.21 -4.14 -9.50
C SER A 270 -39.15 -5.02 -10.74
N ILE A 271 -37.98 -5.09 -11.37
CA ILE A 271 -37.69 -5.92 -12.53
C ILE A 271 -36.54 -6.85 -12.16
N THR A 272 -36.77 -8.14 -12.25
CA THR A 272 -35.77 -9.17 -11.97
C THR A 272 -35.23 -9.71 -13.29
N TRP A 273 -33.90 -9.76 -13.38
CA TRP A 273 -33.20 -10.42 -14.47
C TRP A 273 -32.35 -11.55 -13.93
N THR A 274 -32.44 -12.70 -14.58
CA THR A 274 -31.45 -13.77 -14.45
C THR A 274 -30.15 -13.39 -15.18
N LYS A 275 -29.04 -14.07 -14.88
CA LYS A 275 -27.77 -13.91 -15.61
C LYS A 275 -27.93 -14.09 -17.12
N ASP A 276 -28.73 -15.06 -17.55
CA ASP A 276 -28.96 -15.30 -18.98
C ASP A 276 -29.77 -14.19 -19.62
N GLN A 277 -30.76 -13.63 -18.91
CA GLN A 277 -31.50 -12.46 -19.37
C GLN A 277 -30.60 -11.22 -19.45
N ILE A 278 -29.70 -10.99 -18.49
CA ILE A 278 -28.74 -9.88 -18.56
C ILE A 278 -27.89 -10.00 -19.84
N LYS A 279 -27.38 -11.20 -20.14
CA LYS A 279 -26.66 -11.45 -21.39
C LYS A 279 -27.52 -11.29 -22.63
N GLN A 280 -28.79 -11.71 -22.60
CA GLN A 280 -29.71 -11.55 -23.72
C GLN A 280 -30.06 -10.07 -23.97
N ILE A 281 -30.24 -9.29 -22.91
CA ILE A 281 -30.65 -7.88 -22.99
C ILE A 281 -29.47 -7.00 -23.38
N PHE A 282 -28.33 -7.16 -22.71
CA PHE A 282 -27.19 -6.23 -22.82
C PHE A 282 -25.98 -6.85 -23.52
N GLY A 283 -25.84 -8.18 -23.56
CA GLY A 283 -24.64 -8.87 -24.05
C GLY A 283 -23.45 -8.85 -23.07
N THR A 284 -23.54 -8.11 -21.96
CA THR A 284 -22.46 -7.88 -20.98
C THR A 284 -23.04 -7.48 -19.62
N ASP A 285 -22.29 -7.75 -18.54
CA ASP A 285 -22.63 -7.25 -17.20
C ASP A 285 -22.17 -5.80 -16.97
N LYS A 286 -21.25 -5.29 -17.80
CA LYS A 286 -20.77 -3.90 -17.76
C LYS A 286 -21.48 -3.06 -18.82
N VAL A 287 -22.36 -2.16 -18.39
CA VAL A 287 -23.25 -1.40 -19.27
C VAL A 287 -23.04 0.11 -19.15
N TYR A 288 -23.40 0.83 -20.20
CA TYR A 288 -23.41 2.29 -20.24
C TYR A 288 -24.65 2.83 -19.54
N LEU A 289 -24.48 3.95 -18.84
CA LEU A 289 -25.56 4.74 -18.28
C LEU A 289 -25.88 5.88 -19.24
N GLY A 290 -27.15 6.03 -19.62
CA GLY A 290 -27.56 7.05 -20.57
C GLY A 290 -28.92 7.64 -20.27
N PHE A 291 -29.19 8.72 -21.00
CA PHE A 291 -30.44 9.46 -20.94
C PHE A 291 -30.80 9.93 -22.34
N THR A 292 -32.08 9.81 -22.70
CA THR A 292 -32.60 10.26 -24.00
C THR A 292 -33.88 11.07 -23.81
N SER A 293 -34.25 11.87 -24.79
CA SER A 293 -35.51 12.62 -24.76
C SER A 293 -36.04 12.88 -26.15
N GLY A 294 -37.30 13.31 -26.23
CA GLY A 294 -37.94 13.73 -27.47
C GLY A 294 -38.85 14.92 -27.26
N THR A 295 -38.91 15.81 -28.25
CA THR A 295 -40.00 16.79 -28.41
C THR A 295 -40.51 16.74 -29.85
N ASN A 296 -41.70 17.26 -30.11
CA ASN A 296 -42.34 17.17 -31.42
C ASN A 296 -42.88 18.52 -31.93
N SER A 297 -43.17 18.62 -33.21
CA SER A 297 -43.96 19.72 -33.76
C SER A 297 -45.22 19.17 -34.39
N GLY A 298 -46.36 19.40 -33.72
CA GLY A 298 -47.66 19.15 -34.32
C GLY A 298 -48.00 20.18 -35.41
N LEU A 299 -49.05 19.89 -36.17
CA LEU A 299 -49.57 20.79 -37.22
C LEU A 299 -50.22 22.06 -36.65
N VAL A 300 -50.71 22.00 -35.40
CA VAL A 300 -51.43 23.10 -34.73
C VAL A 300 -50.80 23.44 -33.38
N LEU A 301 -50.51 22.42 -32.56
CA LEU A 301 -49.83 22.57 -31.28
C LEU A 301 -48.33 22.30 -31.41
N LYS A 302 -47.54 23.16 -30.77
CA LYS A 302 -46.09 22.98 -30.64
C LYS A 302 -45.82 22.27 -29.33
N TYR A 303 -45.32 21.05 -29.43
CA TYR A 303 -45.09 20.18 -28.29
C TYR A 303 -43.64 20.31 -27.84
N LYS A 304 -43.42 21.00 -26.73
CA LYS A 304 -42.08 21.35 -26.28
C LYS A 304 -42.02 21.48 -24.77
N GLU A 305 -40.92 21.03 -24.20
CA GLU A 305 -40.51 21.34 -22.84
C GLU A 305 -39.01 21.09 -22.68
N PRO A 306 -38.35 21.74 -21.73
CA PRO A 306 -36.96 21.42 -21.41
C PRO A 306 -36.90 20.08 -20.68
N HIS A 307 -35.90 19.27 -21.03
CA HIS A 307 -35.63 18.01 -20.35
C HIS A 307 -34.29 18.09 -19.64
N VAL A 308 -34.35 18.31 -18.33
CA VAL A 308 -33.16 18.55 -17.52
C VAL A 308 -33.09 17.55 -16.38
N LEU A 309 -31.90 17.04 -16.09
CA LEU A 309 -31.66 16.21 -14.93
C LEU A 309 -30.34 16.54 -14.22
N GLY A 310 -30.26 16.18 -12.94
CA GLY A 310 -29.03 16.12 -12.17
C GLY A 310 -28.81 14.71 -11.64
N ILE A 311 -27.60 14.43 -11.16
CA ILE A 311 -27.27 13.17 -10.47
C ILE A 311 -26.69 13.53 -9.10
N LYS A 312 -27.25 12.97 -8.03
CA LYS A 312 -26.78 13.29 -6.67
C LYS A 312 -25.42 12.70 -6.35
N SER A 313 -25.17 11.46 -6.77
CA SER A 313 -23.89 10.76 -6.57
C SER A 313 -23.68 9.64 -7.58
N LEU A 314 -22.41 9.42 -7.92
CA LEU A 314 -21.91 8.30 -8.72
C LEU A 314 -20.98 7.37 -7.90
N ALA A 315 -20.93 7.55 -6.57
CA ALA A 315 -19.96 6.87 -5.71
C ALA A 315 -20.06 5.33 -5.72
N ASP A 316 -21.25 4.78 -5.96
CA ASP A 316 -21.44 3.33 -6.10
C ASP A 316 -20.75 2.73 -7.34
N PHE A 317 -20.38 3.56 -8.32
CA PHE A 317 -19.64 3.15 -9.51
C PHE A 317 -18.12 3.30 -9.37
N ASN A 318 -17.65 3.82 -8.25
CA ASN A 318 -16.21 3.91 -7.99
C ASN A 318 -15.61 2.51 -7.89
N THR A 319 -14.42 2.33 -8.47
CA THR A 319 -13.67 1.08 -8.37
C THR A 319 -12.32 1.32 -7.73
N VAL A 320 -11.91 0.41 -6.85
CA VAL A 320 -10.63 0.47 -6.14
C VAL A 320 -9.98 -0.90 -6.21
N LYS A 321 -8.75 -0.96 -6.73
CA LYS A 321 -7.91 -2.15 -6.75
C LYS A 321 -6.54 -1.81 -6.20
N GLY A 322 -6.17 -2.45 -5.09
CA GLY A 322 -4.84 -2.29 -4.48
C GLY A 322 -3.94 -3.49 -4.77
N THR A 323 -2.66 -3.23 -5.01
CA THR A 323 -1.64 -4.26 -5.21
C THR A 323 -0.36 -3.93 -4.44
N VAL A 324 0.37 -4.99 -4.08
CA VAL A 324 1.68 -4.93 -3.46
C VAL A 324 2.64 -5.92 -4.12
N THR A 325 3.91 -5.58 -4.19
CA THR A 325 4.99 -6.48 -4.60
C THR A 325 6.17 -6.30 -3.66
N LEU A 326 6.67 -7.37 -3.04
CA LEU A 326 7.93 -7.32 -2.30
C LEU A 326 9.08 -7.66 -3.25
N LYS A 327 10.14 -6.85 -3.24
CA LYS A 327 11.31 -7.01 -4.09
C LYS A 327 12.61 -7.02 -3.30
N ARG A 328 13.61 -7.73 -3.83
CA ARG A 328 15.02 -7.65 -3.42
C ARG A 328 15.81 -7.16 -4.64
N GLY A 329 16.25 -5.91 -4.62
CA GLY A 329 16.72 -5.24 -5.84
C GLY A 329 15.59 -5.15 -6.86
N ASN A 330 15.80 -5.71 -8.06
CA ASN A 330 14.79 -5.74 -9.12
C ASN A 330 13.96 -7.03 -9.15
N ASP A 331 14.36 -8.05 -8.36
CA ASP A 331 13.72 -9.36 -8.39
C ASP A 331 12.54 -9.44 -7.43
N ASN A 332 11.45 -10.04 -7.88
CA ASN A 332 10.29 -10.29 -7.05
C ASN A 332 10.61 -11.37 -6.00
N VAL A 333 10.20 -11.11 -4.77
CA VAL A 333 10.25 -12.09 -3.68
C VAL A 333 9.05 -13.02 -3.80
N THR A 334 9.32 -14.33 -3.67
CA THR A 334 8.35 -15.43 -3.79
C THR A 334 8.39 -16.30 -2.55
N GLU A 335 7.44 -17.24 -2.42
CA GLU A 335 7.40 -18.20 -1.31
C GLU A 335 8.64 -19.10 -1.19
N THR A 336 9.47 -19.19 -2.24
CA THR A 336 10.73 -19.94 -2.24
C THR A 336 11.97 -19.06 -2.03
N THR A 337 11.80 -17.74 -2.03
CA THR A 337 12.90 -16.81 -1.90
C THR A 337 13.41 -16.81 -0.47
N ARG A 338 14.64 -17.30 -0.29
CA ARG A 338 15.40 -17.21 0.97
C ARG A 338 15.97 -15.81 1.15
N LEU A 339 15.61 -15.17 2.26
CA LEU A 339 16.05 -13.84 2.66
C LEU A 339 16.99 -13.96 3.86
N ASN A 340 18.20 -13.41 3.74
CA ASN A 340 19.21 -13.44 4.79
C ASN A 340 19.17 -12.17 5.63
N ILE A 341 19.67 -12.24 6.87
CA ILE A 341 19.87 -11.06 7.72
C ILE A 341 20.59 -9.98 6.94
N GLY A 342 20.02 -8.77 6.96
CA GLY A 342 20.59 -7.62 6.28
C GLY A 342 20.17 -7.45 4.82
N ASP A 343 19.48 -8.40 4.19
CA ASP A 343 18.95 -8.26 2.82
C ASP A 343 18.06 -7.01 2.74
N LYS A 344 18.35 -6.12 1.77
CA LYS A 344 17.57 -4.91 1.52
C LYS A 344 16.40 -5.22 0.60
N LEU A 345 15.22 -4.78 1.01
CA LEU A 345 13.95 -5.08 0.37
C LEU A 345 13.18 -3.80 0.05
N THR A 346 12.20 -3.90 -0.84
CA THR A 346 11.29 -2.81 -1.14
C THR A 346 9.89 -3.35 -1.35
N TYR A 347 8.92 -2.81 -0.62
CA TYR A 347 7.50 -3.01 -0.92
C TYR A 347 7.07 -1.96 -1.93
N ASP A 348 6.66 -2.39 -3.11
CA ASP A 348 6.07 -1.55 -4.15
C ASP A 348 4.55 -1.67 -4.12
N TYR A 349 3.86 -0.56 -3.86
CA TYR A 349 2.41 -0.47 -3.81
C TYR A 349 1.86 0.27 -5.03
N ALA A 350 0.74 -0.23 -5.56
CA ALA A 350 -0.04 0.47 -6.56
C ALA A 350 -1.55 0.35 -6.28
N LEU A 351 -2.23 1.48 -6.23
CA LEU A 351 -3.68 1.58 -6.06
C LEU A 351 -4.28 2.16 -7.33
N ASP A 352 -5.11 1.39 -8.01
CA ASP A 352 -5.88 1.81 -9.19
C ASP A 352 -7.29 2.18 -8.72
N ILE A 353 -7.58 3.48 -8.75
CA ILE A 353 -8.79 4.07 -8.17
C ILE A 353 -9.50 4.88 -9.25
N ASN A 354 -10.68 4.42 -9.63
CA ASN A 354 -11.62 5.18 -10.44
C ASN A 354 -12.62 5.87 -9.51
N ASN A 355 -12.50 7.20 -9.41
CA ASN A 355 -13.45 8.04 -8.69
C ASN A 355 -14.32 8.80 -9.70
N LEU A 356 -15.47 8.22 -10.05
CA LEU A 356 -16.48 8.82 -10.93
C LEU A 356 -17.34 9.85 -10.21
N ASP A 357 -17.37 9.81 -8.86
CA ASP A 357 -18.05 10.84 -8.09
C ASP A 357 -17.28 12.16 -8.15
N GLY A 358 -17.99 13.25 -8.35
CA GLY A 358 -17.46 14.61 -8.41
C GLY A 358 -17.02 15.18 -7.06
N ARG A 359 -16.92 14.35 -6.03
CA ARG A 359 -16.36 14.69 -4.72
C ARG A 359 -14.97 14.07 -4.61
N PRO A 360 -14.04 14.69 -3.87
CA PRO A 360 -12.77 14.05 -3.55
C PRO A 360 -13.02 12.68 -2.91
N TRP A 361 -12.32 11.65 -3.37
CA TRP A 361 -12.44 10.34 -2.76
C TRP A 361 -11.67 10.33 -1.43
N PRO A 362 -12.34 10.16 -0.28
CA PRO A 362 -11.63 10.10 0.99
C PRO A 362 -10.99 8.71 1.10
N ALA A 363 -9.68 8.63 0.89
CA ALA A 363 -8.94 7.60 1.61
C ALA A 363 -9.18 7.90 3.10
N THR A 364 -9.41 6.88 3.93
CA THR A 364 -9.57 7.03 5.39
C THR A 364 -8.39 6.39 6.14
N LYS A 365 -7.84 5.30 5.60
CA LYS A 365 -6.70 4.59 6.19
C LYS A 365 -6.01 3.71 5.15
N ILE A 366 -4.68 3.64 5.16
CA ILE A 366 -3.93 2.58 4.46
C ILE A 366 -3.07 1.85 5.49
N VAL A 367 -3.25 0.53 5.60
CA VAL A 367 -2.46 -0.34 6.46
C VAL A 367 -1.45 -1.09 5.60
N LEU A 368 -0.18 -0.98 5.97
CA LEU A 368 0.98 -1.54 5.28
C LEU A 368 1.67 -2.54 6.22
N PRO A 369 1.30 -3.83 6.18
CA PRO A 369 1.87 -4.85 7.06
C PRO A 369 3.28 -5.25 6.61
N LYS A 370 4.07 -5.73 7.56
CA LYS A 370 5.33 -6.43 7.33
C LYS A 370 5.44 -7.61 8.29
N GLY A 371 6.29 -8.58 7.95
CA GLY A 371 6.61 -9.67 8.86
C GLY A 371 7.40 -9.24 10.09
N GLU A 372 7.43 -10.14 11.07
CA GLU A 372 8.14 -9.97 12.34
C GLU A 372 9.65 -9.79 12.14
N HIS A 373 10.23 -10.53 11.20
CA HIS A 373 11.67 -10.52 10.90
C HIS A 373 12.08 -9.46 9.87
N LEU A 374 11.17 -8.55 9.50
CA LEU A 374 11.45 -7.44 8.61
C LEU A 374 11.40 -6.13 9.39
N GLU A 375 12.19 -5.14 8.99
CA GLU A 375 12.15 -3.79 9.54
C GLU A 375 11.92 -2.80 8.41
N TYR A 376 11.03 -1.84 8.62
CA TYR A 376 10.96 -0.68 7.72
C TYR A 376 12.19 0.20 7.92
N LEU A 377 12.66 0.84 6.86
CA LEU A 377 13.79 1.76 6.94
C LEU A 377 13.31 3.21 6.86
N LYS A 378 13.91 4.07 7.68
CA LYS A 378 13.83 5.52 7.56
C LYS A 378 14.64 6.02 6.36
N GLU A 379 14.46 7.28 6.01
CA GLU A 379 15.16 7.94 4.89
C GLU A 379 16.70 7.90 5.06
N ASP A 380 17.18 7.93 6.30
CA ASP A 380 18.61 7.79 6.64
C ASP A 380 19.13 6.34 6.58
N GLY A 381 18.27 5.38 6.23
CA GLY A 381 18.59 3.95 6.14
C GLY A 381 18.57 3.19 7.47
N THR A 382 18.23 3.83 8.59
CA THR A 382 18.13 3.18 9.91
C THR A 382 16.77 2.50 10.09
N ALA A 383 16.72 1.45 10.91
CA ALA A 383 15.48 0.74 11.22
C ALA A 383 14.48 1.66 11.96
N ALA A 384 13.23 1.62 11.50
CA ALA A 384 12.11 2.33 12.10
C ALA A 384 11.55 1.54 13.29
N LYS A 385 11.14 2.26 14.33
CA LYS A 385 10.56 1.70 15.55
C LYS A 385 9.09 2.12 15.68
N ALA A 386 8.35 1.43 16.54
CA ALA A 386 6.98 1.82 16.90
C ALA A 386 6.89 3.30 17.27
N GLY A 387 5.95 4.02 16.66
CA GLY A 387 5.77 5.46 16.82
C GLY A 387 6.59 6.33 15.86
N ASP A 388 7.58 5.77 15.15
CA ASP A 388 8.32 6.51 14.12
C ASP A 388 7.43 6.86 12.93
N THR A 389 7.71 7.99 12.31
CA THR A 389 7.05 8.45 11.08
C THR A 389 7.95 8.20 9.87
N LEU A 390 7.44 7.44 8.91
CA LEU A 390 8.04 7.19 7.60
C LEU A 390 7.50 8.21 6.59
N LYS A 391 8.38 9.01 5.99
CA LYS A 391 8.01 9.91 4.88
C LYS A 391 8.02 9.13 3.57
N ILE A 392 6.89 9.10 2.89
CA ILE A 392 6.68 8.33 1.66
C ILE A 392 6.37 9.30 0.53
N GLN A 393 7.11 9.19 -0.58
CA GLN A 393 6.77 9.86 -1.83
C GLN A 393 5.69 9.05 -2.55
N VAL A 394 4.53 9.68 -2.74
CA VAL A 394 3.37 9.11 -3.40
C VAL A 394 3.17 9.83 -4.73
N MET A 395 3.16 9.06 -5.81
CA MET A 395 2.82 9.53 -7.14
C MET A 395 1.34 9.28 -7.39
N ILE A 396 0.58 10.33 -7.70
CA ILE A 396 -0.84 10.28 -8.09
C ILE A 396 -0.92 10.77 -9.52
N GLY A 397 -1.10 9.86 -10.47
CA GLY A 397 -0.98 10.20 -11.89
C GLY A 397 0.43 10.73 -12.20
N SER A 398 0.54 11.99 -12.62
CA SER A 398 1.81 12.68 -12.89
C SER A 398 2.32 13.55 -11.75
N THR A 399 1.60 13.65 -10.65
CA THR A 399 1.91 14.56 -9.53
C THR A 399 2.52 13.77 -8.38
N THR A 400 3.56 14.30 -7.76
CA THR A 400 4.19 13.71 -6.57
C THR A 400 3.81 14.51 -5.33
N GLN A 401 3.46 13.82 -4.25
CA GLN A 401 3.24 14.39 -2.93
C GLN A 401 3.90 13.53 -1.85
N THR A 402 4.29 14.14 -0.73
CA THR A 402 4.83 13.41 0.41
C THR A 402 3.72 13.16 1.44
N VAL A 403 3.61 11.91 1.90
CA VAL A 403 2.70 11.51 2.99
C VAL A 403 3.47 10.86 4.13
N ASP A 404 2.88 10.88 5.32
CA ASP A 404 3.45 10.27 6.51
C ASP A 404 2.76 8.93 6.79
N ALA A 405 3.53 7.86 6.99
CA ALA A 405 3.05 6.62 7.58
C ALA A 405 3.63 6.45 8.99
N VAL A 406 2.80 6.16 9.98
CA VAL A 406 3.24 5.94 11.36
C VAL A 406 3.37 4.45 11.62
N VAL A 407 4.54 4.01 12.09
CA VAL A 407 4.77 2.62 12.51
C VAL A 407 3.96 2.35 13.77
N GLN A 408 3.14 1.30 13.75
CA GLN A 408 2.22 0.97 14.83
C GLN A 408 2.92 0.37 16.05
N SER A 409 2.23 0.32 17.19
CA SER A 409 2.77 -0.18 18.45
C SER A 409 3.16 -1.66 18.41
N ASP A 410 2.53 -2.45 17.54
CA ASP A 410 2.89 -3.85 17.29
C ASP A 410 4.22 -4.00 16.52
N ASN A 411 4.72 -2.90 15.95
CA ASN A 411 5.87 -2.90 15.04
C ASN A 411 5.70 -3.86 13.84
N LEU A 412 4.47 -4.24 13.47
CA LEU A 412 4.16 -5.15 12.36
C LEU A 412 3.44 -4.44 11.22
N SER A 413 3.09 -3.16 11.38
CA SER A 413 2.49 -2.38 10.32
C SER A 413 2.87 -0.91 10.38
N ALA A 414 2.81 -0.24 9.24
CA ALA A 414 2.79 1.21 9.14
C ALA A 414 1.41 1.64 8.63
N VAL A 415 0.89 2.74 9.16
CA VAL A 415 -0.43 3.26 8.79
C VAL A 415 -0.30 4.66 8.23
N ILE A 416 -0.81 4.85 7.02
CA ILE A 416 -1.05 6.18 6.45
C ILE A 416 -2.44 6.61 6.91
N SER A 417 -2.49 7.60 7.81
CA SER A 417 -3.70 8.36 8.08
C SER A 417 -3.91 9.36 6.94
N SER A 418 -5.15 9.45 6.51
CA SER A 418 -5.51 9.77 5.14
C SER A 418 -6.06 11.18 4.91
N ASP A 419 -6.08 12.00 5.97
CA ASP A 419 -6.27 13.44 5.90
C ASP A 419 -5.24 14.13 4.97
N LYS A 420 -4.24 13.39 4.48
CA LYS A 420 -3.16 13.81 3.58
C LYS A 420 -3.17 13.18 2.17
N LEU A 421 -4.09 12.26 1.85
CA LEU A 421 -4.17 11.63 0.51
C LEU A 421 -5.53 11.91 -0.13
N MET A 422 -5.64 13.07 -0.79
CA MET A 422 -6.82 13.43 -1.57
C MET A 422 -6.63 13.04 -3.03
N LEU A 423 -7.50 12.16 -3.53
CA LEU A 423 -7.50 11.81 -4.95
C LEU A 423 -8.35 12.82 -5.74
N PRO A 424 -7.98 13.12 -7.00
CA PRO A 424 -8.77 13.98 -7.87
C PRO A 424 -10.20 13.47 -8.03
N LYS A 425 -11.16 14.39 -8.17
CA LYS A 425 -12.54 14.07 -8.54
C LYS A 425 -12.64 13.68 -10.02
N ASN A 426 -13.62 12.84 -10.38
CA ASN A 426 -13.92 12.43 -11.76
C ASN A 426 -12.73 11.91 -12.58
N THR A 427 -11.77 11.23 -11.93
CA THR A 427 -10.50 10.86 -12.57
C THR A 427 -10.08 9.45 -12.19
N ASP A 428 -9.62 8.70 -13.19
CA ASP A 428 -8.87 7.47 -13.00
C ASP A 428 -7.48 7.81 -12.46
N SER A 429 -7.20 7.40 -11.23
CA SER A 429 -5.97 7.71 -10.53
C SER A 429 -5.21 6.44 -10.21
N ILE A 430 -3.98 6.34 -10.72
CA ILE A 430 -3.03 5.35 -10.27
C ILE A 430 -2.14 6.00 -9.22
N VAL A 431 -2.22 5.48 -7.99
CA VAL A 431 -1.40 5.89 -6.85
C VAL A 431 -0.27 4.90 -6.69
N LYS A 432 0.98 5.35 -6.75
CA LYS A 432 2.17 4.49 -6.57
C LYS A 432 3.06 5.04 -5.47
N PHE A 433 3.59 4.13 -4.65
CA PHE A 433 4.58 4.45 -3.64
C PHE A 433 5.33 3.19 -3.23
N SER A 434 6.49 3.39 -2.59
CA SER A 434 7.31 2.28 -2.12
C SER A 434 7.77 2.51 -0.69
N LEU A 435 7.92 1.42 0.07
CA LEU A 435 8.53 1.44 1.40
C LEU A 435 9.80 0.57 1.40
N PRO A 436 10.96 1.13 1.76
CA PRO A 436 12.17 0.34 1.95
C PRO A 436 12.05 -0.49 3.24
N ALA A 437 12.58 -1.71 3.17
CA ALA A 437 12.65 -2.61 4.30
C ALA A 437 13.99 -3.37 4.32
N GLN A 438 14.26 -4.07 5.41
CA GLN A 438 15.41 -4.94 5.55
C GLN A 438 15.04 -6.16 6.39
N VAL A 439 15.73 -7.28 6.19
CA VAL A 439 15.66 -8.41 7.14
C VAL A 439 16.38 -8.04 8.42
N ALA A 440 15.63 -8.05 9.52
CA ALA A 440 16.11 -7.75 10.87
C ALA A 440 17.11 -8.81 11.36
N SER A 441 17.90 -8.46 12.37
CA SER A 441 18.65 -9.47 13.12
C SER A 441 17.70 -10.39 13.87
N HIS A 442 17.97 -11.70 13.86
CA HIS A 442 17.16 -12.70 14.54
C HIS A 442 17.99 -13.92 14.96
N ASP A 443 17.44 -14.74 15.86
CA ASP A 443 18.11 -15.95 16.39
C ASP A 443 17.52 -17.26 15.84
N LEU A 444 16.83 -17.21 14.68
CA LEU A 444 16.28 -18.40 14.04
C LEU A 444 17.38 -19.43 13.75
N VAL A 445 17.16 -20.65 14.22
CA VAL A 445 18.07 -21.80 14.03
C VAL A 445 17.77 -22.62 12.79
N ALA A 446 16.62 -22.40 12.17
CA ALA A 446 16.18 -23.05 10.93
C ALA A 446 15.39 -22.05 10.09
N ASP A 447 15.35 -22.31 8.79
CA ASP A 447 14.56 -21.51 7.86
C ASP A 447 13.08 -21.52 8.23
N GLN A 448 12.45 -20.36 8.13
CA GLN A 448 11.04 -20.17 8.46
C GLN A 448 10.29 -19.64 7.24
N ALA A 449 9.29 -20.38 6.78
CA ALA A 449 8.33 -19.89 5.79
C ALA A 449 7.38 -18.87 6.46
N VAL A 450 7.17 -17.74 5.81
CA VAL A 450 6.37 -16.61 6.31
C VAL A 450 5.30 -16.24 5.29
N ALA A 451 4.13 -15.84 5.78
CA ALA A 451 3.02 -15.31 4.98
C ALA A 451 2.41 -14.11 5.73
N ASP A 452 2.70 -12.90 5.26
CA ASP A 452 2.22 -11.66 5.86
C ASP A 452 1.07 -11.06 5.06
N GLY A 453 0.21 -10.27 5.70
CA GLY A 453 -0.86 -9.58 4.99
C GLY A 453 -0.34 -8.62 3.93
N ALA A 454 -0.99 -8.58 2.76
CA ALA A 454 -0.66 -7.66 1.67
C ALA A 454 -1.07 -6.19 1.92
N GLY A 455 -1.85 -5.95 2.97
CA GLY A 455 -2.35 -4.64 3.37
C GLY A 455 -3.80 -4.36 3.00
N THR A 456 -4.30 -3.23 3.48
CA THR A 456 -5.69 -2.80 3.28
C THR A 456 -5.77 -1.30 3.05
N LEU A 457 -6.65 -0.89 2.14
CA LEU A 457 -7.08 0.49 1.96
C LEU A 457 -8.53 0.62 2.44
N THR A 458 -8.80 1.55 3.33
CA THR A 458 -10.16 1.90 3.76
C THR A 458 -10.51 3.26 3.18
N GLY A 459 -11.67 3.41 2.54
CA GLY A 459 -12.09 4.70 1.99
C GLY A 459 -13.39 4.68 1.19
N GLY A 460 -13.74 5.84 0.63
CA GLY A 460 -14.95 6.06 -0.17
C GLY A 460 -16.18 6.47 0.65
N THR A 461 -17.30 6.66 -0.05
CA THR A 461 -18.59 7.07 0.52
C THR A 461 -19.69 6.18 -0.06
N PRO A 462 -20.24 5.21 0.71
CA PRO A 462 -19.89 4.88 2.09
C PRO A 462 -18.49 4.29 2.20
N VAL A 463 -17.90 4.39 3.39
CA VAL A 463 -16.56 3.86 3.71
C VAL A 463 -16.55 2.35 3.55
N LYS A 464 -15.59 1.81 2.80
CA LYS A 464 -15.38 0.38 2.54
C LYS A 464 -13.91 0.00 2.71
N ASP A 465 -13.68 -1.26 3.05
CA ASP A 465 -12.35 -1.88 3.10
C ASP A 465 -12.02 -2.62 1.80
N TYR A 466 -10.83 -2.34 1.26
CA TYR A 466 -10.28 -2.95 0.06
C TYR A 466 -8.97 -3.66 0.41
N LYS A 467 -8.96 -4.99 0.29
CA LYS A 467 -7.74 -5.78 0.49
C LYS A 467 -6.79 -5.58 -0.68
N LEU A 468 -5.51 -5.41 -0.38
CA LEU A 468 -4.46 -5.40 -1.40
C LEU A 468 -4.15 -6.84 -1.82
N ILE A 469 -3.72 -6.99 -3.07
CA ILE A 469 -3.37 -8.26 -3.67
C ILE A 469 -1.87 -8.27 -4.01
N ASN A 470 -1.19 -9.34 -3.61
CA ASN A 470 0.18 -9.59 -4.02
C ASN A 470 0.23 -9.88 -5.52
N THR A 471 1.03 -9.13 -6.27
CA THR A 471 1.12 -9.28 -7.73
C THR A 471 1.73 -10.61 -8.16
N VAL A 472 2.55 -11.23 -7.31
CA VAL A 472 3.29 -12.46 -7.60
C VAL A 472 2.38 -13.69 -7.64
N ASP A 473 1.50 -13.85 -6.65
CA ASP A 473 0.67 -15.05 -6.49
C ASP A 473 -0.85 -14.79 -6.48
N GLN A 474 -1.25 -13.52 -6.68
CA GLN A 474 -2.65 -13.08 -6.69
C GLN A 474 -3.42 -13.36 -5.39
N THR A 475 -2.71 -13.55 -4.27
CA THR A 475 -3.33 -13.72 -2.95
C THR A 475 -3.31 -12.42 -2.15
N ASN A 476 -3.99 -12.41 -1.00
CA ASN A 476 -3.94 -11.28 -0.06
C ASN A 476 -2.73 -11.37 0.90
N ASN A 477 -1.70 -12.14 0.57
CA ASN A 477 -0.50 -12.31 1.39
C ASN A 477 0.79 -12.16 0.57
N VAL A 478 1.84 -11.66 1.23
CA VAL A 478 3.22 -11.67 0.75
C VAL A 478 3.93 -12.85 1.41
N LYS A 479 4.53 -13.74 0.61
CA LYS A 479 5.13 -14.99 1.08
C LYS A 479 6.62 -15.06 0.75
N TYR A 480 7.42 -15.60 1.67
CA TYR A 480 8.86 -15.75 1.55
C TYR A 480 9.42 -16.71 2.62
N VAL A 481 10.74 -16.95 2.58
CA VAL A 481 11.47 -17.71 3.60
C VAL A 481 12.50 -16.81 4.25
N ILE A 482 12.47 -16.71 5.59
CA ILE A 482 13.57 -16.14 6.37
C ILE A 482 14.60 -17.24 6.59
N ALA A 483 15.85 -17.00 6.17
CA ALA A 483 16.95 -17.94 6.36
C ALA A 483 17.36 -18.02 7.84
N ALA A 484 17.84 -19.18 8.27
CA ALA A 484 18.44 -19.32 9.61
C ALA A 484 19.64 -18.36 9.79
N ASN A 485 19.89 -17.94 11.04
CA ASN A 485 21.09 -17.19 11.39
C ASN A 485 22.33 -18.11 11.26
N PRO A 486 23.34 -17.75 10.43
CA PRO A 486 24.54 -18.58 10.25
C PRO A 486 25.47 -18.57 11.48
N GLY A 487 25.25 -17.67 12.44
CA GLY A 487 26.12 -17.42 13.58
C GLY A 487 27.52 -16.92 13.20
N GLU A 488 28.34 -16.63 14.20
CA GLU A 488 29.69 -16.07 14.05
C GLU A 488 30.72 -16.76 14.94
N LEU A 489 31.98 -16.74 14.49
CA LEU A 489 33.16 -17.14 15.26
C LEU A 489 33.98 -15.88 15.58
N THR A 490 34.15 -15.58 16.87
CA THR A 490 34.72 -14.30 17.33
C THR A 490 35.81 -14.51 18.36
N LEU A 491 36.93 -13.81 18.21
CA LEU A 491 37.94 -13.63 19.25
C LEU A 491 37.54 -12.39 20.07
N GLU A 492 36.88 -12.60 21.19
CA GLU A 492 36.27 -11.52 21.99
C GLU A 492 37.30 -10.73 22.80
N LYS A 493 38.35 -11.42 23.29
CA LYS A 493 39.37 -10.82 24.17
C LYS A 493 40.75 -11.38 23.92
N VAL A 494 41.77 -10.53 24.06
CA VAL A 494 43.19 -10.94 24.00
C VAL A 494 44.03 -10.25 25.08
N PRO A 495 44.90 -10.99 25.79
CA PRO A 495 45.65 -10.45 26.90
C PRO A 495 46.85 -9.61 26.46
N GLY A 496 47.19 -8.61 27.27
CA GLY A 496 48.50 -7.99 27.29
C GLY A 496 49.31 -8.52 28.48
N PHE A 497 50.59 -8.84 28.27
CA PHE A 497 51.45 -9.41 29.32
C PHE A 497 52.51 -8.42 29.81
N TYR A 498 52.68 -8.33 31.13
CA TYR A 498 53.79 -7.66 31.79
C TYR A 498 54.54 -8.67 32.66
N PHE A 499 55.84 -8.81 32.44
CA PHE A 499 56.66 -9.86 33.04
C PHE A 499 57.62 -9.28 34.08
N GLU A 500 57.58 -9.83 35.29
CA GLU A 500 58.42 -9.41 36.43
C GLU A 500 59.18 -10.60 37.01
N LYS A 501 60.37 -10.35 37.52
CA LYS A 501 61.17 -11.32 38.26
C LYS A 501 60.70 -11.35 39.72
N LEU A 502 60.71 -12.53 40.34
CA LEU A 502 60.56 -12.63 41.79
C LEU A 502 61.91 -12.41 42.48
N GLY A 503 62.07 -11.26 43.12
CA GLY A 503 63.23 -10.89 43.94
C GLY A 503 63.03 -11.19 45.42
N VAL A 504 64.01 -10.81 46.24
CA VAL A 504 64.01 -11.05 47.71
C VAL A 504 62.89 -10.31 48.44
N SER A 505 62.53 -9.12 47.95
CA SER A 505 61.55 -8.21 48.58
C SER A 505 60.20 -8.17 47.85
N GLY A 506 59.98 -9.03 46.85
CA GLY A 506 58.78 -9.04 46.01
C GLY A 506 59.09 -9.03 44.52
N LEU A 507 58.13 -8.61 43.70
CA LEU A 507 58.28 -8.54 42.25
C LEU A 507 59.10 -7.30 41.84
N GLU A 508 60.04 -7.50 40.91
CA GLU A 508 60.94 -6.47 40.40
C GLU A 508 61.22 -6.65 38.90
N ASP A 509 61.72 -5.61 38.23
CA ASP A 509 62.18 -5.71 36.84
C ASP A 509 63.52 -6.50 36.77
N PRO A 510 63.74 -7.34 35.74
CA PRO A 510 65.01 -8.05 35.60
C PRO A 510 66.18 -7.11 35.33
N THR A 511 67.34 -7.43 35.91
CA THR A 511 68.57 -6.68 35.67
C THR A 511 69.25 -7.10 34.36
N VAL A 512 70.16 -6.26 33.85
CA VAL A 512 71.04 -6.63 32.72
C VAL A 512 71.81 -7.93 33.01
N ALA A 513 72.27 -8.12 34.25
CA ALA A 513 72.98 -9.32 34.65
C ALA A 513 72.09 -10.57 34.61
N ASP A 514 70.82 -10.46 35.00
CA ASP A 514 69.85 -11.56 34.91
C ASP A 514 69.66 -12.02 33.46
N VAL A 515 69.47 -11.06 32.55
CA VAL A 515 69.27 -11.34 31.12
C VAL A 515 70.53 -11.92 30.48
N ILE A 516 71.73 -11.41 30.80
CA ILE A 516 73.01 -11.95 30.29
C ILE A 516 73.24 -13.38 30.80
N ASN A 517 72.94 -13.64 32.07
CA ASN A 517 73.09 -14.98 32.64
C ASN A 517 72.01 -15.96 32.14
N GLY A 518 70.92 -15.43 31.60
CA GLY A 518 69.74 -16.18 31.18
C GLY A 518 68.80 -16.45 32.35
N ILE A 519 67.52 -16.55 32.01
CA ILE A 519 66.44 -16.96 32.90
C ILE A 519 65.92 -18.28 32.35
N PRO A 520 66.47 -19.43 32.77
CA PRO A 520 66.38 -20.68 32.02
C PRO A 520 64.98 -21.29 32.01
N GLY A 521 64.07 -20.86 32.88
CA GLY A 521 62.84 -21.59 33.15
C GLY A 521 63.12 -22.94 33.82
N GLN A 522 62.14 -23.84 33.75
CA GLN A 522 62.24 -25.20 34.28
C GLN A 522 62.14 -26.22 33.14
N ASN A 523 63.09 -27.17 33.13
CA ASN A 523 63.11 -28.31 32.21
C ASN A 523 63.40 -29.61 32.98
N PRO A 524 62.49 -30.59 33.03
CA PRO A 524 61.17 -30.61 32.38
C PRO A 524 60.21 -29.55 32.95
N PHE A 525 59.21 -29.17 32.13
CA PHE A 525 58.17 -28.24 32.59
C PHE A 525 57.32 -28.90 33.70
N PRO A 526 56.95 -28.19 34.77
CA PRO A 526 56.17 -28.76 35.88
C PRO A 526 54.83 -29.35 35.42
N ALA A 527 54.41 -30.46 36.05
CA ALA A 527 53.12 -31.08 35.77
C ALA A 527 51.94 -30.38 36.49
N THR A 528 52.22 -29.67 37.58
CA THR A 528 51.20 -29.01 38.43
C THR A 528 51.64 -27.59 38.76
N SER A 529 50.69 -26.68 38.97
CA SER A 529 50.96 -25.27 39.31
C SER A 529 51.85 -25.10 40.54
N ALA A 530 51.66 -25.94 41.58
CA ALA A 530 52.49 -25.94 42.78
C ALA A 530 53.97 -26.33 42.55
N GLY A 531 54.28 -26.96 41.41
CA GLY A 531 55.64 -27.34 41.02
C GLY A 531 56.38 -26.25 40.23
N ILE A 532 55.69 -25.15 39.88
CA ILE A 532 56.32 -24.00 39.24
C ILE A 532 57.16 -23.29 40.31
N ASP A 533 58.47 -23.21 40.07
CA ASP A 533 59.37 -22.38 40.86
C ASP A 533 59.42 -20.97 40.24
N PRO A 534 58.72 -19.98 40.81
CA PRO A 534 58.62 -18.64 40.22
C PRO A 534 59.97 -17.91 40.15
N THR A 535 61.00 -18.37 40.87
CA THR A 535 62.34 -17.77 40.82
C THR A 535 63.10 -18.10 39.54
N GLN A 536 62.67 -19.15 38.82
CA GLN A 536 63.30 -19.59 37.56
C GLN A 536 62.72 -18.90 36.32
N TRP A 537 61.71 -18.05 36.49
CA TRP A 537 60.93 -17.45 35.40
C TRP A 537 60.76 -15.94 35.60
N LEU A 538 60.50 -15.21 34.51
CA LEU A 538 59.76 -13.97 34.59
C LEU A 538 58.26 -14.29 34.57
N ASN A 539 57.48 -13.66 35.43
CA ASN A 539 56.13 -14.08 35.75
C ASN A 539 55.13 -12.93 35.59
N THR A 540 53.87 -13.28 35.33
CA THR A 540 52.74 -12.33 35.38
C THR A 540 52.07 -12.27 36.77
N LEU A 541 52.77 -12.68 37.84
CA LEU A 541 52.24 -12.74 39.21
C LEU A 541 51.77 -11.38 39.74
N GLY A 542 52.34 -10.28 39.25
CA GLY A 542 51.92 -8.93 39.61
C GLY A 542 50.55 -8.54 39.08
N ARG A 543 49.93 -9.39 38.24
CA ARG A 543 48.64 -9.17 37.56
C ARG A 543 48.53 -7.80 36.87
N LYS A 544 49.68 -7.27 36.41
CA LYS A 544 49.74 -6.02 35.65
C LYS A 544 49.36 -6.30 34.21
N THR A 545 48.27 -5.69 33.76
CA THR A 545 47.87 -5.69 32.35
C THR A 545 48.28 -4.35 31.74
N PRO A 546 49.01 -4.32 30.62
CA PRO A 546 49.28 -3.08 29.89
C PRO A 546 47.98 -2.34 29.55
N ALA A 547 47.98 -1.00 29.62
CA ALA A 547 46.80 -0.20 29.35
C ALA A 547 46.29 -0.43 27.91
N GLY A 548 44.97 -0.62 27.76
CA GLY A 548 44.31 -0.84 26.47
C GLY A 548 44.24 -2.30 26.01
N TYR A 549 44.61 -3.27 26.86
CA TYR A 549 44.48 -4.71 26.58
C TYR A 549 43.55 -5.40 27.57
N ASP A 550 42.97 -6.52 27.18
CA ASP A 550 42.18 -7.37 28.09
C ASP A 550 43.09 -8.12 29.08
N GLY A 551 42.49 -8.68 30.13
CA GLY A 551 43.22 -9.54 31.08
C GLY A 551 43.43 -10.97 30.57
N PHE A 552 42.54 -11.48 29.71
CA PHE A 552 42.50 -12.90 29.34
C PHE A 552 42.02 -13.15 27.90
N ILE A 553 42.19 -14.39 27.43
CA ILE A 553 41.74 -14.84 26.10
C ILE A 553 40.29 -15.35 26.17
N SER A 554 39.42 -14.90 25.26
CA SER A 554 38.05 -15.43 25.11
C SER A 554 37.70 -15.62 23.64
N VAL A 555 37.21 -16.81 23.29
CA VAL A 555 36.69 -17.15 21.95
C VAL A 555 35.25 -17.59 22.09
N LYS A 556 34.38 -17.03 21.25
CA LYS A 556 32.95 -17.35 21.18
C LYS A 556 32.61 -17.94 19.81
N ASP A 557 31.92 -19.08 19.79
CA ASP A 557 31.44 -19.72 18.57
C ASP A 557 29.92 -19.91 18.61
N SER A 558 29.22 -18.99 17.96
CA SER A 558 27.75 -18.96 17.86
C SER A 558 27.22 -19.63 16.59
N ARG A 559 28.08 -20.21 15.75
CA ARG A 559 27.66 -20.88 14.51
C ARG A 559 26.86 -22.14 14.84
N PRO A 560 25.70 -22.38 14.20
CA PRO A 560 24.83 -23.50 14.53
C PRO A 560 25.51 -24.88 14.44
N THR A 561 26.39 -25.08 13.45
CA THR A 561 27.06 -26.36 13.21
C THR A 561 28.34 -26.54 14.03
N LYS A 562 28.83 -25.48 14.70
CA LYS A 562 30.08 -25.45 15.49
C LYS A 562 31.19 -26.27 14.82
N PRO A 563 31.66 -25.92 13.61
CA PRO A 563 32.56 -26.77 12.82
C PRO A 563 33.98 -26.91 13.41
N GLY A 564 34.28 -26.21 14.51
CA GLY A 564 35.60 -26.17 15.12
C GLY A 564 36.41 -24.96 14.65
N TRP A 565 37.50 -24.70 15.37
CA TRP A 565 38.37 -23.55 15.16
C TRP A 565 39.78 -23.76 15.75
N THR A 566 40.74 -22.98 15.28
CA THR A 566 42.11 -22.95 15.79
C THR A 566 42.50 -21.53 16.16
N LEU A 567 43.06 -21.36 17.35
CA LEU A 567 43.66 -20.11 17.81
C LEU A 567 45.18 -20.28 17.83
N SER A 568 45.89 -19.38 17.14
CA SER A 568 47.36 -19.32 17.13
C SER A 568 47.85 -17.96 17.61
N MET A 569 49.08 -17.93 18.11
CA MET A 569 49.78 -16.73 18.55
C MET A 569 51.20 -16.73 17.98
N LYS A 570 51.64 -15.57 17.50
CA LYS A 570 53.05 -15.29 17.22
C LYS A 570 53.53 -14.08 18.00
N LEU A 571 54.82 -14.09 18.33
CA LEU A 571 55.50 -13.00 19.02
C LEU A 571 56.54 -12.38 18.07
N SER A 572 56.49 -11.07 17.91
CA SER A 572 57.63 -10.36 17.32
C SER A 572 58.85 -10.46 18.25
N PRO A 573 60.08 -10.31 17.73
CA PRO A 573 61.26 -10.19 18.58
C PRO A 573 61.09 -9.13 19.67
N PHE A 574 61.55 -9.43 20.89
CA PHE A 574 61.57 -8.43 21.95
C PHE A 574 62.56 -7.33 21.58
N THR A 575 62.04 -6.12 21.39
CA THR A 575 62.81 -4.98 20.90
C THR A 575 62.81 -3.88 21.94
N ARG A 576 63.99 -3.32 22.23
CA ARG A 576 64.15 -2.17 23.11
C ARG A 576 63.40 -0.98 22.52
N THR A 577 62.51 -0.39 23.31
CA THR A 577 61.67 0.75 22.91
C THR A 577 62.51 1.95 22.46
N GLU A 578 63.68 2.15 23.09
CA GLU A 578 64.64 3.17 22.72
C GLU A 578 65.78 2.57 21.88
N GLY A 579 65.95 3.06 20.65
CA GLY A 579 67.07 2.68 19.79
C GLY A 579 66.94 1.34 19.06
N GLY A 580 65.82 0.61 19.21
CA GLY A 580 65.46 -0.52 18.34
C GLY A 580 66.32 -1.79 18.50
N TYR A 581 67.07 -1.92 19.59
CA TYR A 581 67.91 -3.09 19.83
C TYR A 581 67.06 -4.34 20.13
N VAL A 582 67.21 -5.39 19.33
CA VAL A 582 66.51 -6.68 19.54
C VAL A 582 67.25 -7.52 20.57
N LEU A 583 66.51 -8.16 21.48
CA LEU A 583 67.05 -9.12 22.43
C LEU A 583 67.59 -10.34 21.68
N GLY A 584 68.89 -10.34 21.41
CA GLY A 584 69.56 -11.33 20.56
C GLY A 584 71.08 -11.33 20.74
N ASP A 585 71.76 -12.19 19.99
CA ASP A 585 73.22 -12.28 20.04
C ASP A 585 73.84 -11.18 19.17
N ASN A 586 74.59 -10.26 19.78
CA ASN A 586 75.49 -9.29 19.10
C ASN A 586 74.88 -8.54 17.91
N GLY A 587 73.61 -8.10 18.01
CA GLY A 587 72.95 -7.30 16.98
C GLY A 587 72.12 -8.10 15.97
N ASN A 588 71.87 -9.39 16.22
CA ASN A 588 70.87 -10.16 15.47
C ASN A 588 69.45 -9.59 15.66
N THR A 589 68.70 -9.43 14.56
CA THR A 589 67.34 -8.90 14.52
C THR A 589 66.24 -9.98 14.52
N ASP A 590 66.60 -11.25 14.40
CA ASP A 590 65.65 -12.36 14.22
C ASP A 590 64.95 -12.79 15.53
N GLY A 591 65.40 -12.29 16.68
CA GLY A 591 64.88 -12.66 18.01
C GLY A 591 65.19 -14.11 18.39
N GLY A 592 64.25 -14.75 19.07
CA GLY A 592 64.29 -16.18 19.42
C GLY A 592 64.92 -16.51 20.78
N LYS A 593 65.35 -15.50 21.55
CA LYS A 593 65.93 -15.66 22.88
C LYS A 593 64.90 -15.70 23.99
N ALA A 594 63.73 -15.08 23.78
CA ALA A 594 62.65 -15.12 24.76
C ALA A 594 61.61 -16.16 24.35
N GLN A 595 61.08 -16.87 25.34
CA GLN A 595 59.97 -17.78 25.15
C GLN A 595 58.92 -17.54 26.22
N ILE A 596 57.68 -17.28 25.78
CA ILE A 596 56.51 -17.21 26.65
C ILE A 596 55.87 -18.60 26.71
N VAL A 597 55.51 -19.04 27.91
CA VAL A 597 54.73 -20.24 28.17
C VAL A 597 53.39 -19.82 28.76
N LEU A 598 52.31 -20.05 28.02
CA LEU A 598 50.95 -19.86 28.51
C LEU A 598 50.57 -21.06 29.38
N ILE A 599 49.96 -20.78 30.52
CA ILE A 599 49.56 -21.82 31.47
C ILE A 599 48.07 -21.77 31.81
N ASP A 600 47.49 -22.95 32.03
CA ASP A 600 46.14 -23.12 32.52
C ASP A 600 46.20 -23.62 33.97
N THR A 601 45.83 -22.78 34.92
CA THR A 601 45.85 -23.12 36.34
C THR A 601 44.63 -23.93 36.78
N ASN A 602 43.71 -24.25 35.86
CA ASN A 602 42.55 -25.08 36.12
C ASN A 602 42.95 -26.56 36.33
N PRO A 603 42.53 -27.20 37.43
CA PRO A 603 42.90 -28.58 37.77
C PRO A 603 42.46 -29.66 36.76
N GLN A 604 41.60 -29.35 35.79
CA GLN A 604 41.12 -30.29 34.76
C GLN A 604 41.88 -30.19 33.42
N ALA A 605 42.79 -29.23 33.26
CA ALA A 605 43.52 -28.98 32.02
C ALA A 605 45.00 -29.37 32.11
N GLN A 606 45.65 -29.50 30.95
CA GLN A 606 47.12 -29.58 30.91
C GLN A 606 47.68 -28.21 31.32
N LEU A 607 48.51 -28.19 32.37
CA LEU A 607 49.08 -26.95 32.92
C LEU A 607 49.78 -26.11 31.86
N LYS A 608 50.52 -26.75 30.95
CA LYS A 608 51.19 -26.09 29.83
C LYS A 608 50.25 -26.03 28.63
N VAL A 609 49.87 -24.83 28.21
CA VAL A 609 49.00 -24.63 27.03
C VAL A 609 49.83 -24.54 25.76
N ALA A 610 50.78 -23.61 25.71
CA ALA A 610 51.62 -23.37 24.54
C ALA A 610 52.97 -22.74 24.93
N SER A 611 53.99 -22.93 24.09
CA SER A 611 55.27 -22.24 24.23
C SER A 611 55.60 -21.48 22.96
N ILE A 612 55.63 -20.16 23.05
CA ILE A 612 55.75 -19.24 21.94
C ILE A 612 57.10 -18.53 22.02
N LYS A 613 57.96 -18.72 21.01
CA LYS A 613 59.23 -18.00 20.91
C LYS A 613 59.03 -16.65 20.23
N ASP A 614 59.86 -15.67 20.58
CA ASP A 614 59.88 -14.33 19.98
C ASP A 614 60.61 -14.29 18.62
N ASN A 615 60.32 -15.26 17.74
CA ASN A 615 60.97 -15.40 16.43
C ASN A 615 60.00 -15.17 15.26
N GLY A 616 58.82 -14.61 15.53
CA GLY A 616 57.81 -14.32 14.52
C GLY A 616 57.02 -15.53 14.01
N ASN A 617 57.29 -16.75 14.50
CA ASN A 617 56.59 -17.95 14.06
C ASN A 617 55.25 -18.15 14.79
N ASP A 618 54.25 -18.62 14.05
CA ASP A 618 52.95 -18.97 14.62
C ASP A 618 53.03 -20.25 15.47
N THR A 619 52.43 -20.19 16.66
CA THR A 619 52.27 -21.34 17.55
C THR A 619 50.79 -21.54 17.83
N VAL A 620 50.30 -22.77 17.63
CA VAL A 620 48.92 -23.12 17.98
C VAL A 620 48.77 -23.07 19.51
N VAL A 621 47.82 -22.26 19.98
CA VAL A 621 47.47 -22.13 21.39
C VAL A 621 46.32 -23.06 21.74
N LYS A 622 45.31 -23.14 20.88
CA LYS A 622 44.15 -24.01 21.08
C LYS A 622 43.60 -24.50 19.75
N SER A 623 43.21 -25.77 19.70
CA SER A 623 42.38 -26.32 18.63
C SER A 623 41.11 -26.90 19.25
N MET A 624 39.96 -26.49 18.74
CA MET A 624 38.64 -26.95 19.17
C MET A 624 38.01 -27.80 18.06
N PRO A 625 37.65 -29.06 18.34
CA PRO A 625 36.97 -29.89 17.36
C PRO A 625 35.50 -29.50 17.23
N ALA A 626 34.88 -29.97 16.15
CA ALA A 626 33.48 -29.72 15.87
C ALA A 626 32.55 -30.11 17.04
N GLY A 627 31.47 -29.36 17.24
CA GLY A 627 30.48 -29.55 18.31
C GLY A 627 30.78 -28.79 19.62
N ASN A 628 31.99 -28.25 19.80
CA ASN A 628 32.33 -27.44 20.97
C ASN A 628 32.13 -25.94 20.69
N SER A 629 31.78 -25.16 21.72
CA SER A 629 31.49 -23.72 21.61
C SER A 629 32.60 -22.87 22.20
N ASP A 630 32.29 -22.16 23.27
CA ASP A 630 33.10 -21.09 23.82
C ASP A 630 34.30 -21.63 24.60
N TRP A 631 35.40 -20.89 24.57
CA TRP A 631 36.60 -21.23 25.31
C TRP A 631 37.29 -19.97 25.81
N ASP A 632 37.73 -20.01 27.06
CA ASP A 632 38.57 -19.00 27.67
C ASP A 632 39.80 -19.62 28.33
N LEU A 633 40.85 -18.80 28.46
CA LEU A 633 42.04 -19.12 29.24
C LEU A 633 42.22 -18.04 30.30
N LYS A 634 41.66 -18.27 31.48
CA LYS A 634 41.69 -17.32 32.59
C LYS A 634 41.92 -18.03 33.91
N ASP A 635 42.71 -17.38 34.77
CA ASP A 635 42.85 -17.74 36.16
C ASP A 635 41.82 -16.96 37.01
N ASP A 636 40.76 -17.66 37.39
CA ASP A 636 39.63 -17.14 38.17
C ASP A 636 39.90 -17.05 39.68
N SER A 637 41.12 -17.33 40.14
CA SER A 637 41.45 -17.29 41.58
C SER A 637 41.43 -15.88 42.20
N SER A 638 41.16 -14.82 41.41
CA SER A 638 41.01 -13.44 41.91
C SER A 638 39.89 -12.69 41.20
N THR A 639 39.51 -11.53 41.75
CA THR A 639 38.49 -10.63 41.16
C THR A 639 38.91 -9.96 39.84
N ALA A 640 40.20 -10.06 39.46
CA ALA A 640 40.72 -9.62 38.17
C ALA A 640 41.31 -10.85 37.43
N PRO A 641 40.48 -11.55 36.63
CA PRO A 641 40.93 -12.75 35.91
C PRO A 641 41.97 -12.37 34.86
N ILE A 642 43.07 -13.12 34.82
CA ILE A 642 44.14 -12.94 33.83
C ILE A 642 44.52 -14.28 33.18
N THR A 643 44.99 -14.24 31.93
CA THR A 643 45.78 -15.35 31.39
C THR A 643 47.15 -15.34 32.07
N GLN A 644 47.51 -16.43 32.74
CA GLN A 644 48.84 -16.55 33.33
C GLN A 644 49.87 -16.95 32.27
N ALA A 645 51.05 -16.32 32.35
CA ALA A 645 52.17 -16.63 31.49
C ALA A 645 53.49 -16.59 32.26
N LEU A 646 54.41 -17.46 31.85
CA LEU A 646 55.80 -17.48 32.31
C LEU A 646 56.69 -17.14 31.13
N MET A 647 57.81 -16.47 31.37
CA MET A 647 58.80 -16.19 30.34
C MET A 647 60.18 -16.65 30.77
N SER A 648 60.83 -17.40 29.89
CA SER A 648 62.25 -17.74 29.97
C SER A 648 63.03 -16.92 28.95
N ILE A 649 64.29 -16.64 29.28
CA ILE A 649 65.24 -15.97 28.40
C ILE A 649 66.49 -16.83 28.30
N GLU A 650 66.84 -17.27 27.10
CA GLU A 650 68.09 -17.96 26.83
C GLU A 650 69.29 -17.04 27.12
N LYS A 651 70.38 -17.62 27.63
CA LYS A 651 71.62 -16.89 27.87
C LYS A 651 72.06 -16.14 26.61
N THR A 652 72.32 -14.83 26.73
CA THR A 652 72.74 -13.96 25.64
C THR A 652 74.05 -13.22 25.99
N PRO A 653 75.01 -13.07 25.05
CA PRO A 653 76.27 -12.37 25.30
C PRO A 653 76.11 -10.85 25.41
N SER A 654 74.97 -10.28 25.00
CA SER A 654 74.75 -8.83 24.94
C SER A 654 73.29 -8.45 25.17
N VAL A 655 73.07 -7.41 25.98
CA VAL A 655 71.76 -6.76 26.18
C VAL A 655 71.99 -5.29 26.56
N HIS A 656 71.10 -4.39 26.12
CA HIS A 656 71.12 -2.99 26.55
C HIS A 656 70.08 -2.74 27.63
N ALA A 657 70.43 -1.98 28.68
CA ALA A 657 69.47 -1.56 29.69
C ALA A 657 68.34 -0.72 29.06
N GLY A 658 67.09 -0.97 29.45
CA GLY A 658 65.91 -0.26 28.97
C GLY A 658 64.66 -1.13 28.95
N LYS A 659 63.54 -0.56 28.47
CA LYS A 659 62.29 -1.29 28.28
C LYS A 659 62.30 -2.06 26.97
N TYR A 660 61.89 -3.32 27.01
CA TYR A 660 61.70 -4.17 25.84
C TYR A 660 60.21 -4.46 25.66
N SER A 661 59.76 -4.45 24.41
CA SER A 661 58.39 -4.77 24.03
C SER A 661 58.38 -5.76 22.87
N SER A 662 57.39 -6.64 22.88
CA SER A 662 57.06 -7.53 21.77
C SER A 662 55.57 -7.38 21.44
N THR A 663 55.21 -7.56 20.18
CA THR A 663 53.82 -7.58 19.73
C THR A 663 53.35 -9.03 19.63
N ALA A 664 52.33 -9.37 20.42
CA ALA A 664 51.58 -10.59 20.27
C ALA A 664 50.52 -10.43 19.18
N THR A 665 50.61 -11.21 18.11
CA THR A 665 49.56 -11.28 17.09
C THR A 665 48.77 -12.58 17.28
N TRP A 666 47.47 -12.44 17.50
CA TRP A 666 46.54 -13.56 17.65
C TRP A 666 45.80 -13.79 16.34
N THR A 667 45.68 -15.05 15.92
CA THR A 667 44.95 -15.44 14.71
C THR A 667 43.95 -16.51 15.07
N LEU A 668 42.66 -16.17 14.95
CA LEU A 668 41.55 -17.11 15.05
C LEU A 668 41.14 -17.52 13.64
N ALA A 669 41.16 -18.82 13.37
CA ALA A 669 40.79 -19.39 12.08
C ALA A 669 39.78 -20.52 12.26
N ASN A 670 38.98 -20.76 11.23
CA ASN A 670 38.22 -22.01 11.14
C ASN A 670 39.19 -23.18 11.16
N ALA A 671 38.84 -24.27 11.85
CA ALA A 671 39.63 -25.47 11.77
C ALA A 671 39.64 -25.92 10.30
N PRO A 672 40.80 -26.24 9.70
CA PRO A 672 40.80 -26.88 8.39
C PRO A 672 39.98 -28.18 8.48
N GLN A 673 39.15 -28.41 7.46
CA GLN A 673 38.37 -29.64 7.32
C GLN A 673 39.26 -30.88 7.30
#